data_AF-A0A2Z6S2K7-F1
#
_entry.id   AF-A0A2Z6S2K7-F1
#
_cell.length_a   1.000
_cell.length_b   1.000
_cell.length_c   1.000
_cell.angle_alpha   90.00
_cell.angle_beta   90.00
_cell.angle_gamma   90.00
#
_symmetry.space_group_name_H-M   'P 1'
#
loop_
_entity.id
_entity.type
_entity.pdbx_description
1 polymer ?
#
loop_
_entity_poly.entity_id
_entity_poly.type
_entity_poly.pdbx_seq_one_letter_code
_entity_poly.pdbx_strand_id
1 'polypeptide(L)'
;MPTQICSRIFNKIEEMNPDISINVWEWKEESVTLKPVIASKNFKRQYRIRLLALTNITKSEDGKYGQKNHFLWIKNPSRLIYGDSAHKEKKYLCDGCTQSWPSEKSLEHHLEWCSGIHENASQRVIMPVKGVNDFEEFKNYGRMINAPCVIIADFEADNKKCDKKYGRSIRKLAEQKANSFCYLVHWIDTGNELVHINEVLAIKHERIETEEDKKRFAKADTCWICKGKIAIDRKEVKCLKNKASWLNNKLENTPKNLEDYKALTTQILKVTKAIDQAEAMDIKVWDYCYITGKFRGSAHRDRNLKLQIQDWKTPIPETELSLYHEFHSTLKSKITLDDYQHAQKVWKEFGCKNLGEYHDIYLKTDVLSLADVWTEFRKMSMEYYELDLSHYVSAPLLSWDAQLKMTGANNPKMGEAYDPSKPTSWISYVDATNLYGHSMSQYFPIRNYQWEASQEYLLKNPAMQKKYLEKILNTRSDAKRGYFLNINAHFPFKTHDYLSDLPPAVENIAVGKDWLSPYNTELVNNLDGGRFSATEKLVPHLGLRKDYVIHYQELQYYVELGMVVDEVSEILSFDQTNWLEPYISFNTEKRNEAKKAGNTFLSDFFKLMNVSVYGKTMENVRKYQDVKIMKNNNERDEKAFLKKVRKPSFKYARQLENTLIEAHMGKASVTLNKPIIVGASVLDLSKLHMYEFWYGYVKEKYGDKARLEYMNTDSYIFETETEDIYRNMAERPDFFNLNEDQTVGNYKDETPGNTISLFTHIWAKLYYYVLAECNPDGKTTNSKHKGISKKGMCEMATDTYFPSLGGTLLDDPVDEAKIFDLMTQVYLNCLFGKEVFYAKNVGIRSKDHILSLVETEKKALCPIDTKHWILLDGITTLPYRHWRNMIYKNMVKDGIPHEEAEKRAMRAKLPEKYQNEYVSHISSSPT
;
A
#
# COMPACT_ATOMS: atom_id res chain seq x y z
N MET A 1 -28.53 27.50 0.24
CA MET A 1 -27.16 27.89 -0.22
C MET A 1 -27.04 27.58 -1.71
N PRO A 2 -26.24 28.33 -2.50
CA PRO A 2 -25.92 27.91 -3.87
C PRO A 2 -25.07 26.63 -3.84
N THR A 3 -25.48 25.60 -4.57
CA THR A 3 -24.79 24.31 -4.60
C THR A 3 -23.48 24.43 -5.40
N GLN A 4 -22.36 24.06 -4.80
CA GLN A 4 -21.06 24.00 -5.51
C GLN A 4 -21.08 22.91 -6.58
N ILE A 5 -20.41 23.14 -7.71
CA ILE A 5 -20.20 22.12 -8.76
C ILE A 5 -19.11 21.16 -8.27
N CYS A 6 -19.51 20.24 -7.40
CA CYS A 6 -18.63 19.33 -6.70
C CYS A 6 -19.16 17.90 -6.85
N SER A 7 -18.39 17.02 -7.49
CA SER A 7 -18.76 15.61 -7.71
C SER A 7 -19.21 14.92 -6.43
N ARG A 8 -18.57 15.20 -5.29
CA ARG A 8 -18.96 14.64 -3.98
C ARG A 8 -20.41 14.96 -3.57
N ILE A 9 -20.95 16.12 -3.97
CA ILE A 9 -22.34 16.49 -3.67
C ILE A 9 -23.30 15.71 -4.57
N PHE A 10 -23.03 15.68 -5.88
CA PHE A 10 -23.90 14.99 -6.85
C PHE A 10 -23.84 13.46 -6.68
N ASN A 11 -22.66 12.89 -6.41
CA ASN A 11 -22.51 11.48 -6.01
C ASN A 11 -23.37 11.16 -4.78
N LYS A 12 -23.35 12.00 -3.73
CA LYS A 12 -24.19 11.77 -2.54
C LYS A 12 -25.69 11.83 -2.85
N ILE A 13 -26.11 12.69 -3.79
CA ILE A 13 -27.50 12.71 -4.26
C ILE A 13 -27.84 11.42 -5.00
N GLU A 14 -26.94 10.89 -5.85
CA GLU A 14 -27.11 9.58 -6.52
C GLU A 14 -27.04 8.38 -5.55
N GLU A 15 -26.25 8.45 -4.48
CA GLU A 15 -26.19 7.45 -3.41
C GLU A 15 -27.52 7.40 -2.64
N MET A 16 -28.15 8.55 -2.41
CA MET A 16 -29.44 8.67 -1.73
C MET A 16 -30.65 8.43 -2.66
N ASN A 17 -30.47 8.39 -3.98
CA ASN A 17 -31.53 8.23 -4.97
C ASN A 17 -31.08 7.24 -6.06
N PRO A 18 -31.22 5.91 -5.83
CA PRO A 18 -30.60 4.87 -6.66
C PRO A 18 -31.12 4.82 -8.12
N ASP A 19 -32.27 5.41 -8.42
CA ASP A 19 -32.85 5.44 -9.78
C ASP A 19 -32.44 6.68 -10.59
N ILE A 20 -31.75 7.64 -9.95
CA ILE A 20 -31.39 8.94 -10.53
C ILE A 20 -29.91 8.97 -10.93
N SER A 21 -29.61 9.57 -12.08
CA SER A 21 -28.27 9.96 -12.51
C SER A 21 -28.26 11.46 -12.87
N ILE A 22 -27.17 12.17 -12.56
CA ILE A 22 -27.07 13.63 -12.74
C ILE A 22 -25.80 14.00 -13.53
N ASN A 23 -26.01 14.52 -14.73
CA ASN A 23 -24.98 15.13 -15.58
C ASN A 23 -25.04 16.66 -15.47
N VAL A 24 -23.88 17.30 -15.26
CA VAL A 24 -23.75 18.77 -15.20
C VAL A 24 -22.81 19.25 -16.30
N TRP A 25 -23.32 20.14 -17.14
CA TRP A 25 -22.62 20.82 -18.22
C TRP A 25 -22.31 22.27 -17.84
N GLU A 26 -21.33 22.89 -18.49
CA GLU A 26 -21.04 24.32 -18.36
C GLU A 26 -21.15 25.00 -19.74
N TRP A 27 -21.73 26.20 -19.77
CA TRP A 27 -21.76 27.09 -20.94
C TRP A 27 -20.56 28.03 -20.95
N LYS A 28 -20.07 28.39 -22.15
CA LYS A 28 -19.03 29.42 -22.33
C LYS A 28 -19.38 30.34 -23.48
N GLU A 29 -19.62 31.61 -23.15
CA GLU A 29 -19.95 32.65 -24.14
C GLU A 29 -18.77 32.90 -25.09
N GLU A 30 -17.54 32.98 -24.57
CA GLU A 30 -16.30 33.19 -25.34
C GLU A 30 -16.07 32.18 -26.49
N SER A 31 -16.59 30.94 -26.35
CA SER A 31 -16.30 29.85 -27.28
C SER A 31 -17.54 29.15 -27.82
N VAL A 32 -18.75 29.64 -27.50
CA VAL A 32 -20.07 29.15 -27.93
C VAL A 32 -20.19 27.61 -27.91
N THR A 33 -19.63 26.97 -26.88
CA THR A 33 -19.47 25.51 -26.81
C THR A 33 -19.74 24.97 -25.41
N LEU A 34 -20.52 23.89 -25.35
CA LEU A 34 -20.87 23.19 -24.12
C LEU A 34 -19.80 22.16 -23.77
N LYS A 35 -19.54 21.98 -22.47
CA LYS A 35 -18.65 20.92 -21.97
C LYS A 35 -19.21 20.24 -20.72
N PRO A 36 -19.07 18.92 -20.58
CA PRO A 36 -19.40 18.24 -19.32
C PRO A 36 -18.39 18.64 -18.24
N VAL A 37 -18.89 18.87 -17.02
CA VAL A 37 -18.08 19.18 -15.84
C VAL A 37 -18.32 18.14 -14.74
N ILE A 38 -19.52 17.58 -14.66
CA ILE A 38 -19.82 16.35 -13.90
C ILE A 38 -20.55 15.39 -14.84
N ALA A 39 -19.99 14.19 -15.00
CA ALA A 39 -20.71 13.05 -15.56
C ALA A 39 -21.11 12.10 -14.44
N SER A 40 -22.26 11.43 -14.56
CA SER A 40 -22.67 10.38 -13.63
C SER A 40 -21.86 9.11 -13.87
N LYS A 41 -21.40 8.44 -12.80
CA LYS A 41 -20.91 7.06 -12.91
C LYS A 41 -22.04 6.07 -13.25
N ASN A 42 -23.28 6.46 -13.00
CA ASN A 42 -24.48 5.64 -13.08
C ASN A 42 -25.40 6.01 -14.25
N PHE A 43 -24.85 6.55 -15.36
CA PHE A 43 -25.61 7.07 -16.51
C PHE A 43 -26.56 6.08 -17.20
N LYS A 44 -26.51 4.77 -16.87
CA LYS A 44 -27.46 3.75 -17.33
C LYS A 44 -28.80 3.75 -16.54
N ARG A 45 -28.88 4.43 -15.38
CA ARG A 45 -30.09 4.55 -14.53
C ARG A 45 -31.31 5.13 -15.27
N GLN A 46 -32.49 4.88 -14.71
CA GLN A 46 -33.80 5.22 -15.28
C GLN A 46 -33.99 6.74 -15.47
N TYR A 47 -33.77 7.53 -14.41
CA TYR A 47 -34.02 8.97 -14.44
C TYR A 47 -32.72 9.75 -14.67
N ARG A 48 -32.57 10.34 -15.86
CA ARG A 48 -31.34 11.03 -16.29
C ARG A 48 -31.53 12.55 -16.27
N ILE A 49 -31.10 13.17 -15.18
CA ILE A 49 -31.16 14.62 -14.99
C ILE A 49 -29.94 15.26 -15.65
N ARG A 50 -30.18 16.21 -16.56
CA ARG A 50 -29.12 16.95 -17.27
C ARG A 50 -29.21 18.43 -16.92
N LEU A 51 -28.21 18.97 -16.26
CA LEU A 51 -28.16 20.37 -15.82
C LEU A 51 -27.14 21.14 -16.64
N LEU A 52 -27.44 22.41 -16.94
CA LEU A 52 -26.48 23.39 -17.43
C LEU A 52 -26.19 24.38 -16.29
N ALA A 53 -24.95 24.40 -15.83
CA ALA A 53 -24.48 25.32 -14.82
C ALA A 53 -24.07 26.66 -15.45
N LEU A 54 -24.52 27.74 -14.81
CA LEU A 54 -24.07 29.11 -15.05
C LEU A 54 -23.25 29.55 -13.83
N THR A 55 -21.98 29.88 -14.05
CA THR A 55 -20.92 29.95 -13.04
C THR A 55 -20.40 31.37 -12.83
N ASN A 56 -21.11 32.19 -12.03
CA ASN A 56 -20.59 33.51 -11.65
C ASN A 56 -19.62 33.40 -10.48
N ILE A 57 -18.32 33.60 -10.76
CA ILE A 57 -17.25 33.71 -9.75
C ILE A 57 -17.16 35.17 -9.31
N THR A 58 -17.66 35.48 -8.11
CA THR A 58 -17.50 36.79 -7.48
C THR A 58 -16.40 36.73 -6.42
N LYS A 59 -15.37 37.57 -6.57
CA LYS A 59 -14.32 37.77 -5.56
C LYS A 59 -14.91 38.57 -4.39
N SER A 60 -14.86 38.04 -3.16
CA SER A 60 -15.24 38.79 -1.97
C SER A 60 -14.09 39.69 -1.52
N GLU A 61 -14.40 40.71 -0.71
CA GLU A 61 -13.40 41.64 -0.17
C GLU A 61 -12.34 40.92 0.69
N ASP A 62 -12.73 39.85 1.42
CA ASP A 62 -11.83 38.89 2.11
C ASP A 62 -10.79 38.17 1.22
N GLY A 63 -10.76 38.41 -0.09
CA GLY A 63 -9.90 37.70 -1.04
C GLY A 63 -10.33 36.25 -1.36
N LYS A 64 -11.48 35.80 -0.84
CA LYS A 64 -12.05 34.46 -1.11
C LYS A 64 -12.88 34.49 -2.39
N TYR A 65 -12.81 33.43 -3.19
CA TYR A 65 -13.67 33.27 -4.36
C TYR A 65 -15.02 32.67 -3.96
N GLY A 66 -16.10 33.45 -4.11
CA GLY A 66 -17.47 32.99 -3.94
C GLY A 66 -18.08 32.58 -5.29
N GLN A 67 -18.45 31.31 -5.42
CA GLN A 67 -19.11 30.80 -6.63
C GLN A 67 -20.64 30.85 -6.48
N LYS A 68 -21.32 31.72 -7.24
CA LYS A 68 -22.78 31.71 -7.38
C LYS A 68 -23.16 30.87 -8.60
N ASN A 69 -23.60 29.64 -8.33
CA ASN A 69 -24.06 28.70 -9.34
C ASN A 69 -25.57 28.75 -9.50
N HIS A 70 -26.04 28.89 -10.74
CA HIS A 70 -27.42 28.62 -11.14
C HIS A 70 -27.44 27.40 -12.07
N PHE A 71 -28.50 26.58 -12.01
CA PHE A 71 -28.61 25.35 -12.79
C PHE A 71 -29.91 25.36 -13.61
N LEU A 72 -29.79 25.36 -14.93
CA LEU A 72 -30.91 25.21 -15.86
C LEU A 72 -31.10 23.73 -16.23
N TRP A 73 -32.34 23.25 -16.31
CA TRP A 73 -32.62 21.86 -16.68
C TRP A 73 -32.67 21.68 -18.21
N ILE A 74 -31.73 20.89 -18.75
CA ILE A 74 -31.64 20.54 -20.17
C ILE A 74 -32.70 19.47 -20.50
N LYS A 75 -33.89 19.91 -20.89
CA LYS A 75 -34.98 19.01 -21.32
C LYS A 75 -34.71 18.30 -22.65
N ASN A 76 -33.87 18.86 -23.53
CA ASN A 76 -33.56 18.28 -24.84
C ASN A 76 -32.10 18.56 -25.23
N PRO A 77 -31.16 17.61 -25.01
CA PRO A 77 -29.75 17.80 -25.37
C PRO A 77 -29.53 17.78 -26.89
N SER A 78 -30.35 17.07 -27.67
CA SER A 78 -30.23 17.00 -29.13
C SER A 78 -30.39 18.36 -29.82
N ARG A 79 -31.28 19.22 -29.30
CA ARG A 79 -31.40 20.62 -29.74
C ARG A 79 -30.21 21.49 -29.29
N LEU A 80 -29.60 21.15 -28.16
CA LEU A 80 -28.52 21.93 -27.55
C LEU A 80 -27.18 21.74 -28.29
N ILE A 81 -26.91 20.53 -28.79
CA ILE A 81 -25.73 20.19 -29.61
C ILE A 81 -25.97 20.30 -31.13
N TYR A 82 -27.13 20.80 -31.55
CA TYR A 82 -27.55 20.86 -32.96
C TYR A 82 -26.60 21.71 -33.83
N GLY A 83 -25.95 22.73 -33.23
CA GLY A 83 -24.95 23.58 -33.87
C GLY A 83 -23.57 22.94 -34.03
N ASP A 84 -23.27 21.85 -33.32
CA ASP A 84 -21.90 21.28 -33.22
C ASP A 84 -21.45 20.51 -34.48
N SER A 85 -22.11 20.70 -35.62
CA SER A 85 -21.66 20.16 -36.92
C SER A 85 -22.32 20.84 -38.11
N ALA A 86 -21.57 20.98 -39.21
CA ALA A 86 -21.97 21.66 -40.45
C ALA A 86 -23.30 21.17 -41.04
N HIS A 87 -23.64 19.88 -40.88
CA HIS A 87 -24.82 19.26 -41.48
C HIS A 87 -26.15 19.58 -40.78
N LYS A 88 -26.15 20.13 -39.55
CA LYS A 88 -27.36 20.56 -38.81
C LYS A 88 -28.46 19.48 -38.72
N GLU A 89 -28.09 18.26 -38.32
CA GLU A 89 -29.01 17.13 -38.14
C GLU A 89 -29.30 16.85 -36.64
N LYS A 90 -30.41 16.14 -36.36
CA LYS A 90 -30.75 15.71 -34.98
C LYS A 90 -29.77 14.63 -34.51
N LYS A 91 -28.91 14.98 -33.54
CA LYS A 91 -27.96 14.05 -32.92
C LYS A 91 -28.41 13.52 -31.56
N TYR A 92 -27.95 12.33 -31.19
CA TYR A 92 -28.28 11.63 -29.96
C TYR A 92 -27.04 11.57 -29.06
N LEU A 93 -27.13 12.14 -27.86
CA LEU A 93 -25.97 12.35 -26.99
C LEU A 93 -25.84 11.23 -25.95
N CYS A 94 -24.67 10.60 -25.86
CA CYS A 94 -24.41 9.61 -24.82
C CYS A 94 -24.16 10.29 -23.46
N ASP A 95 -25.00 10.01 -22.47
CA ASP A 95 -24.84 10.52 -21.10
C ASP A 95 -23.58 10.01 -20.37
N GLY A 96 -22.98 8.90 -20.82
CA GLY A 96 -21.76 8.34 -20.25
C GLY A 96 -20.49 8.93 -20.85
N CYS A 97 -20.34 8.87 -22.18
CA CYS A 97 -19.10 9.26 -22.89
C CYS A 97 -19.15 10.66 -23.54
N THR A 98 -20.32 11.30 -23.59
CA THR A 98 -20.59 12.59 -24.25
C THR A 98 -20.32 12.66 -25.76
N GLN A 99 -20.16 11.51 -26.43
CA GLN A 99 -20.14 11.44 -27.89
C GLN A 99 -21.55 11.57 -28.47
N SER A 100 -21.66 12.17 -29.65
CA SER A 100 -22.90 12.37 -30.40
C SER A 100 -23.06 11.34 -31.52
N TRP A 101 -24.21 10.67 -31.57
CA TRP A 101 -24.55 9.63 -32.55
C TRP A 101 -25.60 10.13 -33.55
N PRO A 102 -25.60 9.63 -34.80
CA PRO A 102 -26.55 10.06 -35.84
C PRO A 102 -27.96 9.47 -35.66
N SER A 103 -28.09 8.35 -34.95
CA SER A 103 -29.39 7.71 -34.68
C SER A 103 -29.49 7.22 -33.23
N GLU A 104 -30.73 7.04 -32.76
CA GLU A 104 -31.05 6.49 -31.44
C GLU A 104 -30.53 5.05 -31.32
N LYS A 105 -30.77 4.22 -32.34
CA LYS A 105 -30.27 2.83 -32.44
C LYS A 105 -28.74 2.74 -32.40
N SER A 106 -28.04 3.71 -32.97
CA SER A 106 -26.57 3.79 -32.88
C SER A 106 -26.09 4.15 -31.46
N LEU A 107 -26.86 4.97 -30.73
CA LEU A 107 -26.60 5.26 -29.32
C LEU A 107 -26.92 4.06 -28.43
N GLU A 108 -28.01 3.32 -28.69
CA GLU A 108 -28.38 2.11 -27.95
C GLU A 108 -27.29 1.04 -28.02
N HIS A 109 -26.84 0.68 -29.24
CA HIS A 109 -25.73 -0.26 -29.42
C HIS A 109 -24.43 0.25 -28.77
N HIS A 110 -24.16 1.56 -28.80
CA HIS A 110 -23.04 2.13 -28.05
C HIS A 110 -23.19 2.00 -26.52
N LEU A 111 -24.42 2.15 -25.99
CA LEU A 111 -24.68 2.10 -24.54
C LEU A 111 -24.48 0.71 -23.93
N GLU A 112 -24.56 -0.37 -24.72
CA GLU A 112 -24.14 -1.71 -24.31
C GLU A 112 -22.70 -1.66 -23.76
N TRP A 113 -21.75 -1.23 -24.60
CA TRP A 113 -20.29 -1.27 -24.37
C TRP A 113 -19.71 0.00 -23.72
N CYS A 114 -20.51 1.05 -23.49
CA CYS A 114 -20.05 2.33 -22.95
C CYS A 114 -19.57 2.24 -21.49
N SER A 115 -18.35 2.73 -21.21
CA SER A 115 -17.73 2.74 -19.87
C SER A 115 -17.72 4.11 -19.17
N GLY A 116 -18.21 5.18 -19.82
CA GLY A 116 -18.23 6.54 -19.28
C GLY A 116 -16.94 7.35 -19.47
N ILE A 117 -16.82 8.50 -18.76
CA ILE A 117 -15.64 9.41 -18.74
C ILE A 117 -14.77 9.23 -17.47
N HIS A 118 -15.12 8.28 -16.60
CA HIS A 118 -14.52 8.14 -15.27
C HIS A 118 -13.17 7.40 -15.29
N GLU A 119 -12.79 6.75 -14.19
CA GLU A 119 -11.50 6.04 -14.11
C GLU A 119 -11.36 4.89 -15.13
N ASN A 120 -12.50 4.41 -15.66
CA ASN A 120 -12.62 3.44 -16.76
C ASN A 120 -12.94 4.12 -18.11
N ALA A 121 -12.62 5.41 -18.29
CA ALA A 121 -12.80 6.12 -19.56
C ALA A 121 -12.20 5.34 -20.72
N SER A 122 -12.85 5.38 -21.89
CA SER A 122 -12.49 4.57 -23.06
C SER A 122 -11.10 4.90 -23.61
N GLN A 123 -10.07 4.28 -23.05
CA GLN A 123 -8.69 4.32 -23.53
C GLN A 123 -8.65 3.68 -24.92
N ARG A 124 -8.04 4.35 -25.91
CA ARG A 124 -7.76 3.72 -27.21
C ARG A 124 -6.82 2.53 -26.98
N VAL A 125 -7.36 1.32 -27.10
CA VAL A 125 -6.57 0.10 -27.10
C VAL A 125 -5.70 0.06 -28.36
N ILE A 126 -4.43 -0.28 -28.19
CA ILE A 126 -3.50 -0.59 -29.26
C ILE A 126 -3.04 -2.02 -29.02
N MET A 127 -3.21 -2.90 -30.01
CA MET A 127 -2.63 -4.24 -29.97
C MET A 127 -1.16 -4.18 -30.41
N PRO A 128 -0.27 -5.04 -29.86
CA PRO A 128 1.09 -5.15 -30.37
C PRO A 128 1.08 -5.58 -31.85
N VAL A 129 2.07 -5.10 -32.61
CA VAL A 129 2.23 -5.39 -34.05
C VAL A 129 3.40 -6.35 -34.21
N LYS A 130 3.21 -7.40 -35.03
CA LYS A 130 4.20 -8.45 -35.25
C LYS A 130 5.49 -7.88 -35.87
N GLY A 131 6.65 -8.31 -35.36
CA GLY A 131 7.97 -7.81 -35.73
C GLY A 131 8.33 -6.42 -35.20
N VAL A 132 7.50 -5.81 -34.32
CA VAL A 132 7.67 -4.40 -33.89
C VAL A 132 7.52 -4.22 -32.37
N ASN A 133 6.48 -4.80 -31.76
CA ASN A 133 6.20 -4.68 -30.31
C ASN A 133 5.61 -5.98 -29.71
N ASP A 134 5.85 -7.10 -30.37
CA ASP A 134 5.47 -8.46 -30.00
C ASP A 134 6.54 -9.17 -29.16
N PHE A 135 6.14 -10.24 -28.46
CA PHE A 135 6.93 -10.90 -27.42
C PHE A 135 7.56 -12.21 -27.90
N GLU A 136 8.07 -12.24 -29.14
CA GLU A 136 8.83 -13.41 -29.62
C GLU A 136 10.27 -13.43 -29.05
N GLU A 137 10.89 -12.26 -28.75
CA GLU A 137 12.24 -12.14 -28.14
C GLU A 137 12.57 -10.68 -27.70
N PHE A 138 13.50 -10.48 -26.74
CA PHE A 138 13.81 -9.15 -26.19
C PHE A 138 14.81 -8.33 -27.04
N LYS A 139 14.31 -7.67 -28.10
CA LYS A 139 15.14 -6.85 -29.02
C LYS A 139 15.51 -5.44 -28.53
N ASN A 140 15.10 -5.04 -27.31
CA ASN A 140 15.01 -3.63 -26.92
C ASN A 140 15.95 -3.24 -25.75
N TYR A 141 17.18 -3.75 -25.74
CA TYR A 141 18.24 -3.35 -24.79
C TYR A 141 18.40 -1.82 -24.71
N GLY A 142 18.39 -1.12 -25.84
CA GLY A 142 18.44 0.35 -25.93
C GLY A 142 17.21 1.11 -25.41
N ARG A 143 16.27 0.46 -24.71
CA ARG A 143 15.14 1.11 -24.00
C ARG A 143 15.27 1.10 -22.48
N MET A 144 16.43 0.73 -21.93
CA MET A 144 16.76 1.00 -20.52
C MET A 144 16.67 2.50 -20.24
N ILE A 145 16.27 2.88 -19.03
CA ILE A 145 16.29 4.28 -18.60
C ILE A 145 17.76 4.63 -18.33
N ASN A 146 18.39 5.40 -19.22
CA ASN A 146 19.69 5.98 -18.91
C ASN A 146 19.51 7.07 -17.85
N ALA A 147 19.98 6.79 -16.63
CA ALA A 147 19.97 7.71 -15.51
C ALA A 147 21.40 8.25 -15.29
N PRO A 148 21.70 9.51 -15.63
CA PRO A 148 23.07 10.03 -15.56
C PRO A 148 23.61 10.13 -14.12
N CYS A 149 22.72 10.17 -13.13
CA CYS A 149 23.07 10.14 -11.71
C CYS A 149 21.99 9.46 -10.85
N VAL A 150 22.40 8.91 -9.72
CA VAL A 150 21.55 8.55 -8.59
C VAL A 150 21.65 9.66 -7.55
N ILE A 151 20.53 9.99 -6.90
CA ILE A 151 20.50 10.89 -5.74
C ILE A 151 19.96 10.12 -4.55
N ILE A 152 20.78 9.99 -3.51
CA ILE A 152 20.41 9.43 -2.20
C ILE A 152 20.22 10.63 -1.27
N ALA A 153 19.08 10.73 -0.58
CA ALA A 153 18.79 11.89 0.25
C ALA A 153 17.92 11.51 1.45
N ASP A 154 18.15 12.18 2.58
CA ASP A 154 17.31 12.10 3.77
C ASP A 154 16.87 13.50 4.24
N PHE A 155 15.71 13.56 4.89
CA PHE A 155 14.95 14.79 5.16
C PHE A 155 14.41 14.79 6.58
N GLU A 156 15.09 15.50 7.48
CA GLU A 156 14.71 15.58 8.89
C GLU A 156 13.59 16.59 9.14
N ALA A 157 12.74 16.32 10.15
CA ALA A 157 11.48 17.02 10.33
C ALA A 157 10.98 17.18 11.78
N ASP A 158 10.77 18.44 12.19
CA ASP A 158 10.20 18.82 13.48
C ASP A 158 8.80 18.21 13.67
N ASN A 159 8.61 17.51 14.79
CA ASN A 159 7.30 16.99 15.19
C ASN A 159 6.47 18.07 15.90
N LYS A 160 5.78 18.92 15.12
CA LYS A 160 4.84 19.91 15.68
C LYS A 160 3.61 19.21 16.25
N LYS A 161 3.59 18.99 17.57
CA LYS A 161 2.44 18.47 18.33
C LYS A 161 1.17 19.25 17.97
N CYS A 162 0.11 18.54 17.58
CA CYS A 162 -1.17 19.12 17.19
C CYS A 162 -2.32 18.13 17.41
N ASP A 163 -2.74 17.96 18.67
CA ASP A 163 -3.87 17.12 19.04
C ASP A 163 -5.17 17.62 18.38
N LYS A 164 -5.59 16.94 17.31
CA LYS A 164 -6.77 17.27 16.51
C LYS A 164 -7.52 15.99 16.15
N LYS A 165 -8.74 15.84 16.68
CA LYS A 165 -9.65 14.73 16.31
C LYS A 165 -10.29 15.01 14.94
N TYR A 166 -10.35 13.98 14.09
CA TYR A 166 -10.95 14.02 12.76
C TYR A 166 -12.03 12.93 12.63
N GLY A 167 -13.29 13.28 12.93
CA GLY A 167 -14.36 12.30 13.06
C GLY A 167 -14.30 11.55 14.40
N ARG A 168 -14.72 10.29 14.43
CA ARG A 168 -14.80 9.50 15.68
C ARG A 168 -13.48 8.78 16.05
N SER A 169 -12.86 8.06 15.10
CA SER A 169 -11.78 7.10 15.37
C SER A 169 -10.39 7.50 14.83
N ILE A 170 -10.20 8.77 14.43
CA ILE A 170 -8.93 9.28 13.89
C ILE A 170 -8.50 10.51 14.69
N ARG A 171 -7.25 10.49 15.17
CA ARG A 171 -6.63 11.59 15.91
C ARG A 171 -5.26 11.90 15.30
N LYS A 172 -5.06 13.16 14.90
CA LYS A 172 -3.74 13.66 14.54
C LYS A 172 -3.01 14.00 15.83
N LEU A 173 -1.77 13.51 15.97
CA LEU A 173 -0.92 13.74 17.14
C LEU A 173 0.15 14.80 16.84
N ALA A 174 0.76 14.74 15.66
CA ALA A 174 1.78 15.69 15.22
C ALA A 174 1.71 15.95 13.70
N GLU A 175 2.19 17.13 13.30
CA GLU A 175 2.47 17.55 11.92
C GLU A 175 3.99 17.61 11.77
N GLN A 176 4.55 16.82 10.85
CA GLN A 176 5.98 16.88 10.55
C GLN A 176 6.27 18.08 9.65
N LYS A 177 7.33 18.82 9.95
CA LYS A 177 7.79 19.99 9.18
C LYS A 177 9.28 19.83 8.90
N ALA A 178 9.65 19.67 7.63
CA ALA A 178 11.06 19.57 7.24
C ALA A 178 11.87 20.75 7.81
N ASN A 179 13.00 20.44 8.46
CA ASN A 179 13.89 21.42 9.10
C ASN A 179 15.28 21.45 8.43
N SER A 180 15.74 20.31 7.91
CA SER A 180 17.07 20.10 7.34
C SER A 180 17.02 18.89 6.38
N PHE A 181 18.03 18.78 5.51
CA PHE A 181 18.19 17.67 4.59
C PHE A 181 19.66 17.50 4.21
N CYS A 182 20.03 16.30 3.79
CA CYS A 182 21.38 15.97 3.34
C CYS A 182 21.28 15.00 2.15
N TYR A 183 22.21 15.09 1.19
CA TYR A 183 22.16 14.25 -0.01
C TYR A 183 23.52 13.94 -0.62
N LEU A 184 23.60 12.78 -1.26
CA LEU A 184 24.69 12.33 -2.12
C LEU A 184 24.21 12.27 -3.57
N VAL A 185 24.99 12.84 -4.49
CA VAL A 185 24.83 12.61 -5.93
C VAL A 185 25.97 11.72 -6.43
N HIS A 186 25.62 10.56 -6.99
CA HIS A 186 26.56 9.61 -7.60
C HIS A 186 26.33 9.60 -9.13
N TRP A 187 27.34 10.00 -9.92
CA TRP A 187 27.24 10.16 -11.37
C TRP A 187 27.66 8.89 -12.13
N ILE A 188 26.68 8.16 -12.69
CA ILE A 188 26.88 6.81 -13.25
C ILE A 188 27.89 6.82 -14.40
N ASP A 189 27.83 7.82 -15.29
CA ASP A 189 28.70 7.91 -16.48
C ASP A 189 30.18 8.23 -16.16
N THR A 190 30.52 8.58 -14.90
CA THR A 190 31.88 9.03 -14.54
C THR A 190 32.44 8.47 -13.24
N GLY A 191 31.64 7.77 -12.42
CA GLY A 191 32.06 7.30 -11.09
C GLY A 191 32.36 8.42 -10.08
N ASN A 192 31.97 9.66 -10.36
CA ASN A 192 32.18 10.79 -9.46
C ASN A 192 31.08 10.89 -8.41
N GLU A 193 31.48 11.08 -7.16
CA GLU A 193 30.59 11.24 -6.02
C GLU A 193 30.69 12.65 -5.46
N LEU A 194 29.52 13.28 -5.24
CA LEU A 194 29.42 14.65 -4.76
C LEU A 194 28.48 14.68 -3.56
N VAL A 195 29.08 14.48 -2.37
CA VAL A 195 28.41 14.62 -1.07
C VAL A 195 28.10 16.11 -0.86
N HIS A 196 26.85 16.47 -0.59
CA HIS A 196 26.48 17.83 -0.21
C HIS A 196 25.68 17.85 1.09
N ILE A 197 26.22 18.58 2.08
CA ILE A 197 25.73 18.62 3.45
C ILE A 197 25.35 20.06 3.78
N ASN A 198 24.20 20.24 4.42
CA ASN A 198 23.66 21.49 4.94
C ASN A 198 23.36 22.59 3.90
N GLU A 199 22.14 22.53 3.36
CA GLU A 199 21.28 23.71 3.45
C GLU A 199 20.25 23.48 4.56
N VAL A 200 20.40 24.17 5.70
CA VAL A 200 19.29 24.28 6.66
C VAL A 200 18.15 25.01 5.95
N LEU A 201 16.92 24.53 6.07
CA LEU A 201 15.75 25.20 5.48
C LEU A 201 15.43 26.46 6.30
N ALA A 202 16.24 27.50 6.10
CA ALA A 202 16.11 28.81 6.71
C ALA A 202 14.85 29.48 6.18
N ILE A 203 13.71 29.20 6.83
CA ILE A 203 12.46 29.92 6.64
C ILE A 203 12.70 31.37 7.03
N LYS A 204 13.12 32.18 6.06
CA LYS A 204 13.19 33.63 6.14
C LYS A 204 11.78 34.15 6.34
N HIS A 205 11.37 34.24 7.60
CA HIS A 205 10.11 34.87 7.98
C HIS A 205 10.10 36.30 7.44
N GLU A 206 9.10 36.61 6.62
CA GLU A 206 8.88 37.96 6.11
C GLU A 206 8.83 38.97 7.27
N ARG A 207 9.37 40.17 7.04
CA ARG A 207 9.50 41.19 8.09
C ARG A 207 8.12 41.64 8.55
N ILE A 208 7.78 41.32 9.80
CA ILE A 208 6.50 41.68 10.42
C ILE A 208 6.60 43.14 10.88
N GLU A 209 6.10 44.06 10.05
CA GLU A 209 6.02 45.48 10.37
C GLU A 209 4.70 45.84 11.05
N THR A 210 4.76 46.41 12.26
CA THR A 210 3.61 47.10 12.86
C THR A 210 3.77 48.63 12.79
N GLU A 211 2.65 49.36 12.84
CA GLU A 211 2.67 50.83 12.95
C GLU A 211 3.29 51.33 14.25
N GLU A 212 3.33 50.50 15.29
CA GLU A 212 4.02 50.82 16.55
C GLU A 212 5.54 50.68 16.39
N ASP A 213 6.00 49.68 15.65
CA ASP A 213 7.42 49.50 15.34
C ASP A 213 7.94 50.60 14.42
N LYS A 214 7.13 51.09 13.47
CA LYS A 214 7.47 52.27 12.66
C LYS A 214 7.65 53.52 13.54
N LYS A 215 6.77 53.73 14.51
CA LYS A 215 6.87 54.84 15.50
C LYS A 215 8.09 54.68 16.42
N ARG A 216 8.39 53.46 16.88
CA ARG A 216 9.58 53.13 17.69
C ARG A 216 10.87 53.36 16.90
N PHE A 217 10.93 52.87 15.65
CA PHE A 217 12.08 53.09 14.76
C PHE A 217 12.31 54.58 14.52
N ALA A 218 11.27 55.34 14.17
CA ALA A 218 11.39 56.78 13.94
C ALA A 218 11.99 57.51 15.14
N LYS A 219 11.46 57.25 16.36
CA LYS A 219 11.87 57.93 17.60
C LYS A 219 13.22 57.51 18.19
N ALA A 220 13.77 56.35 17.83
CA ALA A 220 14.99 55.83 18.44
C ALA A 220 16.23 56.66 18.07
N ASP A 221 16.91 57.22 19.07
CA ASP A 221 18.19 57.94 18.98
C ASP A 221 19.41 57.04 19.29
N THR A 222 19.15 55.85 19.82
CA THR A 222 20.11 54.92 20.42
C THR A 222 20.03 53.54 19.77
N CYS A 223 21.20 52.94 19.54
CA CYS A 223 21.35 51.66 18.87
C CYS A 223 21.01 50.52 19.83
N TRP A 224 20.01 49.69 19.51
CA TRP A 224 19.54 48.65 20.42
C TRP A 224 20.64 47.61 20.75
N ILE A 225 21.59 47.40 19.83
CA ILE A 225 22.70 46.46 19.93
C ILE A 225 23.76 46.94 20.94
N CYS A 226 24.33 48.13 20.71
CA CYS A 226 25.49 48.62 21.48
C CYS A 226 25.15 49.73 22.50
N LYS A 227 23.88 50.13 22.61
CA LYS A 227 23.33 51.23 23.44
C LYS A 227 23.90 52.63 23.18
N GLY A 228 24.93 52.77 22.36
CA GLY A 228 25.45 54.07 21.90
C GLY A 228 24.47 54.82 20.97
N LYS A 229 24.68 56.13 20.82
CA LYS A 229 23.87 56.99 19.93
C LYS A 229 24.00 56.59 18.47
N ILE A 230 22.94 56.84 17.68
CA ILE A 230 22.89 56.63 16.23
C ILE A 230 23.29 57.89 15.47
N ALA A 231 23.00 59.09 16.01
CA ALA A 231 23.36 60.35 15.35
C ALA A 231 24.84 60.73 15.57
N ILE A 232 25.53 61.08 14.48
CA ILE A 232 26.92 61.57 14.46
C ILE A 232 27.00 63.05 14.89
N ASP A 233 27.99 63.43 15.70
CA ASP A 233 28.38 64.85 15.78
C ASP A 233 29.16 65.26 14.52
N ARG A 234 28.46 65.93 13.61
CA ARG A 234 29.02 66.44 12.35
C ARG A 234 30.16 67.45 12.54
N LYS A 235 30.34 68.02 13.74
CA LYS A 235 31.50 68.87 14.07
C LYS A 235 32.76 68.02 14.22
N GLU A 236 32.68 66.86 14.87
CA GLU A 236 33.84 65.99 15.11
C GLU A 236 34.42 65.44 13.80
N VAL A 237 33.56 64.91 12.93
CA VAL A 237 33.98 64.44 11.59
C VAL A 237 34.59 65.57 10.76
N LYS A 238 34.05 66.80 10.85
CA LYS A 238 34.63 67.98 10.18
C LYS A 238 36.01 68.34 10.74
N CYS A 239 36.20 68.28 12.05
CA CYS A 239 37.51 68.48 12.68
C CYS A 239 38.53 67.39 12.27
N LEU A 240 38.11 66.13 12.18
CA LEU A 240 38.97 65.04 11.70
C LEU A 240 39.36 65.22 10.23
N LYS A 241 38.42 65.60 9.35
CA LYS A 241 38.71 65.90 7.93
C LYS A 241 39.67 67.09 7.76
N ASN A 242 39.49 68.16 8.54
CA ASN A 242 40.43 69.28 8.58
C ASN A 242 41.83 68.83 9.04
N LYS A 243 41.91 67.96 10.07
CA LYS A 243 43.19 67.42 10.58
C LYS A 243 43.89 66.51 9.55
N ALA A 244 43.14 65.69 8.81
CA ALA A 244 43.68 64.90 7.70
C ALA A 244 44.25 65.79 6.59
N SER A 245 43.54 66.85 6.19
CA SER A 245 44.02 67.82 5.20
C SER A 245 45.32 68.50 5.62
N TRP A 246 45.44 68.90 6.89
CA TRP A 246 46.66 69.50 7.43
C TRP A 246 47.83 68.51 7.48
N LEU A 247 47.58 67.26 7.89
CA LEU A 247 48.61 66.21 7.90
C LEU A 247 49.11 65.85 6.49
N ASN A 248 48.21 65.77 5.50
CA ASN A 248 48.58 65.51 4.10
C ASN A 248 49.47 66.62 3.55
N ASN A 249 49.08 67.89 3.72
CA ASN A 249 49.89 69.03 3.30
C ASN A 249 51.27 69.08 3.99
N LYS A 250 51.34 68.66 5.26
CA LYS A 250 52.62 68.50 5.98
C LYS A 250 53.47 67.34 5.43
N LEU A 251 52.84 66.23 5.01
CA LEU A 251 53.54 65.10 4.38
C LEU A 251 54.12 65.46 3.01
N GLU A 252 53.36 66.21 2.18
CA GLU A 252 53.81 66.70 0.87
C GLU A 252 55.10 67.54 0.95
N ASN A 253 55.26 68.30 2.05
CA ASN A 253 56.43 69.12 2.33
C ASN A 253 57.54 68.39 3.12
N THR A 254 57.44 67.07 3.36
CA THR A 254 58.40 66.28 4.14
C THR A 254 59.27 65.38 3.25
N PRO A 255 60.62 65.40 3.36
CA PRO A 255 61.49 64.49 2.60
C PRO A 255 61.21 63.01 2.88
N LYS A 256 61.07 62.21 1.82
CA LYS A 256 60.62 60.79 1.88
C LYS A 256 61.55 59.82 2.63
N ASN A 257 62.78 60.24 2.95
CA ASN A 257 63.83 59.38 3.50
C ASN A 257 64.00 59.52 5.03
N LEU A 258 63.08 60.19 5.72
CA LEU A 258 63.16 60.49 7.15
C LEU A 258 62.12 59.69 7.96
N GLU A 259 62.39 59.42 9.24
CA GLU A 259 61.42 58.74 10.13
C GLU A 259 60.11 59.53 10.28
N ASP A 260 60.18 60.86 10.25
CA ASP A 260 59.01 61.74 10.26
C ASP A 260 58.02 61.46 9.11
N TYR A 261 58.51 61.06 7.93
CA TYR A 261 57.63 60.71 6.81
C TYR A 261 56.82 59.44 7.12
N LYS A 262 57.44 58.44 7.76
CA LYS A 262 56.76 57.23 8.23
C LYS A 262 55.79 57.55 9.38
N ALA A 263 56.18 58.44 10.30
CA ALA A 263 55.35 58.87 11.42
C ALA A 263 54.10 59.64 10.94
N LEU A 264 54.27 60.61 10.03
CA LEU A 264 53.17 61.35 9.41
C LEU A 264 52.24 60.43 8.62
N THR A 265 52.78 59.55 7.77
CA THR A 265 51.99 58.54 7.04
C THR A 265 51.16 57.68 8.01
N THR A 266 51.74 57.26 9.14
CA THR A 266 51.05 56.49 10.18
C THR A 266 49.97 57.30 10.90
N GLN A 267 50.18 58.61 11.12
CA GLN A 267 49.15 59.49 11.69
C GLN A 267 47.98 59.72 10.72
N ILE A 268 48.27 59.93 9.43
CA ILE A 268 47.25 60.04 8.38
C ILE A 268 46.39 58.78 8.35
N LEU A 269 47.01 57.59 8.29
CA LEU A 269 46.31 56.30 8.30
C LEU A 269 45.40 56.12 9.53
N LYS A 270 45.83 56.59 10.70
CA LYS A 270 45.00 56.60 11.94
C LYS A 270 43.82 57.58 11.85
N VAL A 271 44.01 58.78 11.29
CA VAL A 271 42.93 59.78 11.16
C VAL A 271 41.93 59.39 10.09
N THR A 272 42.37 58.89 8.92
CA THR A 272 41.49 58.37 7.87
C THR A 272 40.62 57.23 8.41
N LYS A 273 41.24 56.24 9.07
CA LYS A 273 40.51 55.11 9.67
C LYS A 273 39.48 55.54 10.73
N ALA A 274 39.73 56.65 11.44
CA ALA A 274 38.75 57.22 12.38
C ALA A 274 37.60 57.95 11.67
N ILE A 275 37.86 58.59 10.52
CA ILE A 275 36.81 59.15 9.65
C ILE A 275 35.94 58.02 9.07
N ASP A 276 36.56 56.98 8.50
CA ASP A 276 35.85 55.82 7.93
C ASP A 276 34.94 55.15 8.98
N GLN A 277 35.45 54.98 10.21
CA GLN A 277 34.68 54.42 11.33
C GLN A 277 33.53 55.31 11.80
N ALA A 278 33.68 56.64 11.73
CA ALA A 278 32.61 57.57 12.06
C ALA A 278 31.54 57.59 10.97
N GLU A 279 31.92 57.66 9.69
CA GLU A 279 30.97 57.74 8.57
C GLU A 279 30.22 56.41 8.35
N ALA A 280 30.83 55.25 8.68
CA ALA A 280 30.13 53.96 8.71
C ALA A 280 29.00 53.87 9.76
N MET A 281 28.96 54.76 10.76
CA MET A 281 27.88 54.81 11.74
C MET A 281 26.61 55.57 11.28
N ASP A 282 26.66 56.35 10.19
CA ASP A 282 25.58 57.30 9.82
C ASP A 282 24.27 56.59 9.41
N ILE A 283 24.36 55.33 8.98
CA ILE A 283 23.21 54.60 8.41
C ILE A 283 22.45 53.84 9.50
N LYS A 284 21.34 54.45 9.94
CA LYS A 284 20.31 53.87 10.80
C LYS A 284 19.48 52.82 10.06
N VAL A 285 19.52 51.56 10.49
CA VAL A 285 18.77 50.44 9.89
C VAL A 285 17.82 49.76 10.86
N TRP A 286 16.78 49.10 10.31
CA TRP A 286 15.85 48.27 11.06
C TRP A 286 16.49 46.91 11.37
N ASP A 287 16.56 46.54 12.64
CA ASP A 287 16.91 45.19 13.06
C ASP A 287 15.65 44.37 13.32
N TYR A 288 15.61 43.15 12.80
CA TYR A 288 14.52 42.21 12.96
C TYR A 288 15.05 40.81 13.23
N CYS A 289 14.23 39.99 13.89
CA CYS A 289 14.57 38.61 14.17
C CYS A 289 14.38 37.76 12.91
N TYR A 290 15.48 37.41 12.23
CA TYR A 290 15.46 36.52 11.06
C TYR A 290 14.70 35.20 11.24
N ILE A 291 14.57 34.71 12.48
CA ILE A 291 13.85 33.47 12.85
C ILE A 291 12.33 33.71 13.08
N THR A 292 11.89 34.93 13.40
CA THR A 292 10.48 35.20 13.79
C THR A 292 9.81 36.39 13.09
N GLY A 293 10.52 37.08 12.19
CA GLY A 293 10.05 38.26 11.45
C GLY A 293 9.90 39.54 12.27
N LYS A 294 9.83 39.45 13.61
CA LYS A 294 9.54 40.58 14.52
C LYS A 294 10.66 41.62 14.59
N PHE A 295 10.30 42.89 14.69
CA PHE A 295 11.23 44.00 14.96
C PHE A 295 11.94 43.84 16.32
N ARG A 296 13.23 44.21 16.37
CA ARG A 296 14.06 44.23 17.58
C ARG A 296 14.47 45.64 18.01
N GLY A 297 14.75 46.53 17.06
CA GLY A 297 15.12 47.91 17.33
C GLY A 297 15.85 48.61 16.18
N SER A 298 16.24 49.87 16.39
CA SER A 298 17.11 50.60 15.46
C SER A 298 18.58 50.26 15.71
N ALA A 299 19.34 50.05 14.65
CA ALA A 299 20.76 49.69 14.71
C ALA A 299 21.63 50.55 13.77
N HIS A 300 22.93 50.60 14.01
CA HIS A 300 23.91 51.02 12.99
C HIS A 300 24.03 49.91 11.94
N ARG A 301 24.11 50.27 10.65
CA ARG A 301 24.25 49.32 9.52
C ARG A 301 25.34 48.26 9.77
N ASP A 302 26.55 48.68 10.11
CA ASP A 302 27.69 47.80 10.39
C ASP A 302 27.48 46.84 11.58
N ARG A 303 26.66 47.22 12.56
CA ARG A 303 26.32 46.36 13.71
C ARG A 303 25.26 45.34 13.33
N ASN A 304 24.25 45.76 12.54
CA ASN A 304 23.20 44.89 12.02
C ASN A 304 23.74 43.86 11.00
N LEU A 305 24.63 44.27 10.08
CA LEU A 305 25.32 43.35 9.16
C LEU A 305 26.16 42.30 9.89
N LYS A 306 26.72 42.62 11.06
CA LYS A 306 27.45 41.68 11.93
C LYS A 306 26.54 40.78 12.79
N LEU A 307 25.22 41.05 12.83
CA LEU A 307 24.20 40.20 13.44
C LEU A 307 23.26 39.57 12.39
N GLN A 308 23.55 39.76 11.10
CA GLN A 308 22.84 39.07 10.03
C GLN A 308 23.13 37.58 10.14
N ILE A 309 22.06 36.76 10.19
CA ILE A 309 22.22 35.31 10.01
C ILE A 309 22.74 35.11 8.58
N GLN A 310 23.99 34.65 8.48
CA GLN A 310 24.53 34.12 7.23
C GLN A 310 23.76 32.84 6.90
N ASP A 311 23.46 32.62 5.61
CA ASP A 311 22.41 31.70 5.15
C ASP A 311 22.65 30.22 5.49
N TRP A 312 23.77 29.89 6.13
CA TRP A 312 24.25 28.54 6.48
C TRP A 312 24.47 28.30 7.99
N LYS A 313 24.03 29.19 8.91
CA LYS A 313 24.09 28.94 10.36
C LYS A 313 22.85 29.35 11.14
N THR A 314 22.01 28.37 11.47
CA THR A 314 20.99 28.46 12.52
C THR A 314 21.63 28.09 13.87
N PRO A 315 21.74 29.02 14.85
CA PRO A 315 22.24 28.68 16.17
C PRO A 315 21.14 27.98 16.98
N ILE A 316 21.23 26.65 17.10
CA ILE A 316 20.51 25.90 18.14
C ILE A 316 21.28 26.16 19.46
N PRO A 317 20.68 26.81 20.47
CA PRO A 317 21.43 27.34 21.61
C PRO A 317 21.68 26.31 22.72
N GLU A 318 21.25 25.06 22.54
CA GLU A 318 21.40 23.97 23.50
C GLU A 318 22.83 23.42 23.46
N THR A 319 23.63 23.80 24.46
CA THR A 319 25.07 23.48 24.59
C THR A 319 25.37 22.14 25.27
N GLU A 320 24.34 21.40 25.67
CA GLU A 320 24.43 20.12 26.36
C GLU A 320 23.31 19.18 25.91
N LEU A 321 23.50 17.86 26.10
CA LEU A 321 22.47 16.85 25.85
C LEU A 321 21.34 16.95 26.89
N SER A 322 20.10 16.86 26.43
CA SER A 322 18.89 16.83 27.28
C SER A 322 18.94 15.67 28.28
N LEU A 323 18.19 15.77 29.38
CA LEU A 323 18.26 14.74 30.42
C LEU A 323 17.65 13.42 29.94
N TYR A 324 18.21 12.29 30.39
CA TYR A 324 17.80 10.93 30.00
C TYR A 324 16.28 10.69 30.00
N HIS A 325 15.55 11.28 30.97
CA HIS A 325 14.10 11.13 31.09
C HIS A 325 13.27 11.91 30.05
N GLU A 326 13.90 12.82 29.30
CA GLU A 326 13.26 13.61 28.24
C GLU A 326 13.33 12.91 26.87
N PHE A 327 14.28 11.99 26.68
CA PHE A 327 14.42 11.18 25.46
C PHE A 327 13.34 10.07 25.39
N HIS A 328 12.27 10.30 24.61
CA HIS A 328 11.18 9.33 24.44
C HIS A 328 10.61 9.30 23.01
N SER A 329 10.39 8.11 22.45
CA SER A 329 9.74 7.94 21.14
C SER A 329 8.30 7.45 21.30
N THR A 330 7.33 8.27 20.85
CA THR A 330 5.92 7.87 20.76
C THR A 330 5.72 6.63 19.88
N LEU A 331 6.59 6.44 18.88
CA LEU A 331 6.60 5.27 18.01
C LEU A 331 7.30 4.07 18.67
N LYS A 332 8.58 4.20 19.03
CA LYS A 332 9.49 3.09 19.36
C LYS A 332 9.73 2.83 20.87
N SER A 333 9.06 3.56 21.77
CA SER A 333 9.21 3.52 23.25
C SER A 333 10.35 4.40 23.83
N LYS A 334 10.75 4.19 25.09
CA LYS A 334 11.84 4.95 25.75
C LYS A 334 13.20 4.50 25.23
N ILE A 335 14.21 5.38 25.27
CA ILE A 335 15.59 4.96 24.98
C ILE A 335 16.16 4.12 26.14
N THR A 336 17.14 3.27 25.84
CA THR A 336 17.92 2.57 26.87
C THR A 336 18.98 3.49 27.46
N LEU A 337 19.55 3.09 28.60
CA LEU A 337 20.68 3.80 29.20
C LEU A 337 21.94 3.71 28.30
N ASP A 338 22.09 2.62 27.55
CA ASP A 338 23.23 2.38 26.67
C ASP A 338 23.16 3.26 25.41
N ASP A 339 21.96 3.49 24.85
CA ASP A 339 21.73 4.49 23.79
C ASP A 339 22.18 5.88 24.24
N TYR A 340 21.85 6.25 25.48
CA TYR A 340 22.21 7.55 26.06
C TYR A 340 23.73 7.67 26.29
N GLN A 341 24.38 6.62 26.81
CA GLN A 341 25.83 6.56 26.93
C GLN A 341 26.53 6.63 25.56
N HIS A 342 25.96 5.99 24.53
CA HIS A 342 26.45 6.08 23.16
C HIS A 342 26.34 7.52 22.62
N ALA A 343 25.20 8.19 22.83
CA ALA A 343 25.02 9.59 22.44
C ALA A 343 26.04 10.51 23.13
N GLN A 344 26.28 10.34 24.43
CA GLN A 344 27.31 11.05 25.19
C GLN A 344 28.73 10.77 24.65
N LYS A 345 29.03 9.53 24.26
CA LYS A 345 30.32 9.16 23.64
C LYS A 345 30.51 9.88 22.30
N VAL A 346 29.51 9.84 21.41
CA VAL A 346 29.58 10.52 20.09
C VAL A 346 29.74 12.03 20.27
N TRP A 347 28.96 12.65 21.15
CA TRP A 347 29.06 14.09 21.45
C TRP A 347 30.47 14.48 21.87
N LYS A 348 31.09 13.69 22.76
CA LYS A 348 32.44 13.93 23.26
C LYS A 348 33.51 13.69 22.20
N GLU A 349 33.47 12.56 21.49
CA GLU A 349 34.53 12.14 20.56
C GLU A 349 34.63 13.07 19.34
N PHE A 350 33.48 13.55 18.83
CA PHE A 350 33.43 14.53 17.75
C PHE A 350 33.54 15.99 18.23
N GLY A 351 33.63 16.23 19.55
CA GLY A 351 33.84 17.57 20.12
C GLY A 351 32.67 18.55 19.91
N CYS A 352 31.43 18.05 19.95
CA CYS A 352 30.21 18.83 19.70
C CYS A 352 30.03 19.95 20.75
N LYS A 353 29.69 21.16 20.31
CA LYS A 353 29.50 22.33 21.19
C LYS A 353 28.04 22.74 21.38
N ASN A 354 27.15 22.19 20.55
CA ASN A 354 25.72 22.43 20.57
C ASN A 354 24.99 21.30 19.84
N LEU A 355 23.68 21.17 20.09
CA LEU A 355 22.85 20.12 19.51
C LEU A 355 22.76 20.20 17.97
N GLY A 356 22.99 21.38 17.36
CA GLY A 356 23.09 21.52 15.91
C GLY A 356 24.32 20.83 15.31
N GLU A 357 25.49 20.97 15.92
CA GLU A 357 26.71 20.26 15.49
C GLU A 357 26.55 18.73 15.64
N TYR A 358 25.84 18.26 16.68
CA TYR A 358 25.51 16.85 16.86
C TYR A 358 24.47 16.36 15.83
N HIS A 359 23.43 17.15 15.54
CA HIS A 359 22.42 16.87 14.51
C HIS A 359 23.04 16.81 13.11
N ASP A 360 23.93 17.73 12.77
CA ASP A 360 24.64 17.74 11.49
C ASP A 360 25.48 16.47 11.30
N ILE A 361 26.12 15.97 12.37
CA ILE A 361 26.87 14.71 12.36
C ILE A 361 25.92 13.51 12.25
N TYR A 362 24.79 13.51 12.97
CA TYR A 362 23.76 12.47 12.87
C TYR A 362 23.21 12.39 11.44
N LEU A 363 22.68 13.48 10.90
CA LEU A 363 22.11 13.57 9.55
C LEU A 363 23.14 13.21 8.47
N LYS A 364 24.40 13.62 8.63
CA LYS A 364 25.50 13.22 7.73
C LYS A 364 25.81 11.72 7.86
N THR A 365 25.83 11.18 9.07
CA THR A 365 26.15 9.75 9.30
C THR A 365 25.01 8.86 8.84
N ASP A 366 23.74 9.26 9.00
CA ASP A 366 22.60 8.55 8.45
C ASP A 366 22.60 8.62 6.93
N VAL A 367 22.86 9.78 6.29
CA VAL A 367 22.97 9.83 4.80
C VAL A 367 24.19 9.09 4.26
N LEU A 368 25.35 9.13 4.94
CA LEU A 368 26.52 8.35 4.51
C LEU A 368 26.36 6.86 4.80
N SER A 369 25.73 6.46 5.90
CA SER A 369 25.43 5.05 6.18
C SER A 369 24.33 4.54 5.27
N LEU A 370 23.30 5.34 4.98
CA LEU A 370 22.33 5.07 3.92
C LEU A 370 23.01 5.06 2.55
N ALA A 371 24.08 5.80 2.30
CA ALA A 371 24.81 5.77 1.02
C ALA A 371 25.70 4.54 0.88
N ASP A 372 26.48 4.17 1.91
CA ASP A 372 27.32 2.97 1.93
C ASP A 372 26.44 1.72 1.92
N VAL A 373 25.41 1.67 2.80
CA VAL A 373 24.41 0.61 2.77
C VAL A 373 23.70 0.63 1.42
N TRP A 374 23.12 1.72 0.93
CA TRP A 374 22.44 1.69 -0.39
C TRP A 374 23.37 1.32 -1.52
N THR A 375 24.64 1.72 -1.53
CA THR A 375 25.57 1.42 -2.65
C THR A 375 26.02 -0.04 -2.61
N GLU A 376 26.38 -0.57 -1.44
CA GLU A 376 26.78 -1.98 -1.33
C GLU A 376 25.57 -2.93 -1.35
N PHE A 377 24.48 -2.57 -0.67
CA PHE A 377 23.18 -3.23 -0.76
C PHE A 377 22.54 -3.07 -2.15
N ARG A 378 22.94 -2.13 -3.02
CA ARG A 378 22.51 -2.05 -4.44
C ARG A 378 23.46 -2.72 -5.42
N LYS A 379 24.77 -2.80 -5.15
CA LYS A 379 25.68 -3.73 -5.85
C LYS A 379 25.21 -5.16 -5.62
N MET A 380 25.11 -5.54 -4.33
CA MET A 380 24.56 -6.82 -3.94
C MET A 380 23.13 -6.92 -4.50
N SER A 381 22.26 -5.90 -4.32
CA SER A 381 20.92 -5.82 -4.95
C SER A 381 20.94 -5.50 -6.47
N MET A 382 21.98 -5.95 -7.17
CA MET A 382 22.09 -6.06 -8.64
C MET A 382 22.70 -7.40 -9.10
N GLU A 383 23.35 -8.17 -8.22
CA GLU A 383 24.21 -9.31 -8.54
C GLU A 383 23.56 -10.72 -8.26
N TYR A 384 22.46 -10.85 -7.48
CA TYR A 384 21.65 -12.09 -7.22
C TYR A 384 20.12 -12.07 -7.64
N TYR A 385 19.16 -11.20 -7.19
CA TYR A 385 17.80 -11.04 -7.81
C TYR A 385 17.81 -10.27 -9.13
N GLU A 386 18.93 -9.75 -9.61
CA GLU A 386 19.00 -8.99 -10.88
C GLU A 386 17.94 -7.85 -10.96
N LEU A 387 17.53 -7.33 -9.80
CA LEU A 387 16.34 -6.50 -9.63
C LEU A 387 16.66 -5.36 -8.67
N ASP A 388 17.22 -4.30 -9.25
CA ASP A 388 17.64 -3.07 -8.59
C ASP A 388 16.63 -2.61 -7.51
N LEU A 389 17.11 -2.53 -6.27
CA LEU A 389 16.38 -1.99 -5.12
C LEU A 389 15.67 -0.66 -5.42
N SER A 390 16.24 0.17 -6.30
CA SER A 390 15.68 1.43 -6.83
C SER A 390 14.33 1.28 -7.54
N HIS A 391 13.83 0.06 -7.72
CA HIS A 391 12.54 -0.25 -8.35
C HIS A 391 11.50 -0.79 -7.37
N TYR A 392 11.84 -0.95 -6.08
CA TYR A 392 10.96 -1.49 -5.03
C TYR A 392 10.57 -0.42 -4.01
N VAL A 393 9.29 -0.39 -3.65
CA VAL A 393 8.70 0.72 -2.86
C VAL A 393 8.91 0.56 -1.35
N SER A 394 9.10 -0.67 -0.84
CA SER A 394 9.34 -0.89 0.60
C SER A 394 9.81 -2.31 0.93
N ALA A 395 10.72 -2.46 1.90
CA ALA A 395 11.25 -3.74 2.39
C ALA A 395 10.20 -4.78 2.88
N PRO A 396 8.98 -4.44 3.36
CA PRO A 396 7.98 -5.45 3.70
C PRO A 396 7.43 -6.28 2.51
N LEU A 397 7.62 -5.83 1.26
CA LEU A 397 7.37 -6.69 0.08
C LEU A 397 8.43 -7.79 -0.09
N LEU A 398 9.63 -7.54 0.43
CA LEU A 398 10.75 -8.48 0.50
C LEU A 398 10.68 -9.36 1.76
N SER A 399 10.22 -8.81 2.90
CA SER A 399 10.14 -9.54 4.18
C SER A 399 8.80 -10.24 4.44
N TRP A 400 7.81 -10.12 3.54
CA TRP A 400 6.53 -10.85 3.63
C TRP A 400 6.74 -12.36 3.72
N ASP A 401 7.79 -12.82 3.04
CA ASP A 401 8.25 -14.20 2.89
C ASP A 401 8.86 -14.82 4.16
N ALA A 402 9.13 -14.03 5.21
CA ALA A 402 10.00 -14.46 6.31
C ALA A 402 9.28 -15.06 7.53
N GLN A 403 7.96 -14.79 7.75
CA GLN A 403 7.24 -15.29 8.94
C GLN A 403 5.79 -15.78 8.72
N LEU A 404 5.64 -17.09 8.48
CA LEU A 404 5.46 -18.17 9.49
C LEU A 404 4.20 -18.30 10.41
N LYS A 405 3.73 -19.57 10.49
CA LYS A 405 3.27 -20.42 11.65
C LYS A 405 1.84 -20.16 12.19
N MET A 406 1.01 -21.09 12.71
CA MET A 406 0.90 -22.57 12.96
C MET A 406 -0.55 -22.89 13.46
N THR A 407 -1.05 -24.15 13.56
CA THR A 407 -2.34 -24.51 14.26
C THR A 407 -2.12 -25.08 15.70
N GLY A 408 -2.80 -26.11 16.22
CA GLY A 408 -2.67 -26.58 17.63
C GLY A 408 -3.23 -27.98 17.98
N ALA A 409 -2.38 -28.91 18.45
CA ALA A 409 -2.64 -30.36 18.50
C ALA A 409 -2.47 -31.01 19.90
N ASN A 410 -2.63 -32.34 20.00
CA ASN A 410 -2.38 -33.20 21.18
C ASN A 410 -1.28 -34.26 20.92
N ASN A 411 -0.13 -34.15 21.59
CA ASN A 411 1.08 -34.94 21.31
C ASN A 411 1.92 -35.24 22.58
N PRO A 412 2.58 -36.42 22.71
CA PRO A 412 3.45 -36.75 23.84
C PRO A 412 4.57 -35.74 24.15
N LYS A 413 5.03 -34.96 23.16
CA LYS A 413 6.04 -33.90 23.35
C LYS A 413 5.51 -32.66 24.10
N MET A 414 4.24 -32.63 24.50
CA MET A 414 3.61 -31.52 25.22
C MET A 414 3.70 -31.62 26.76
N GLY A 415 4.36 -32.65 27.30
CA GLY A 415 4.54 -32.82 28.75
C GLY A 415 3.21 -33.01 29.48
N GLU A 416 2.98 -32.24 30.55
CA GLU A 416 1.76 -32.32 31.38
C GLU A 416 0.45 -32.01 30.61
N ALA A 417 0.54 -31.39 29.43
CA ALA A 417 -0.62 -31.07 28.58
C ALA A 417 -1.02 -32.19 27.61
N TYR A 418 -0.31 -33.33 27.59
CA TYR A 418 -0.66 -34.48 26.76
C TYR A 418 -1.78 -35.32 27.40
N ASP A 419 -2.84 -35.61 26.64
CA ASP A 419 -3.93 -36.50 27.06
C ASP A 419 -3.75 -37.91 26.46
N PRO A 420 -3.33 -38.92 27.25
CA PRO A 420 -3.12 -40.29 26.77
C PRO A 420 -4.43 -41.07 26.52
N SER A 421 -5.60 -40.49 26.78
CA SER A 421 -6.90 -41.08 26.40
C SER A 421 -7.36 -40.69 24.99
N LYS A 422 -6.70 -39.70 24.38
CA LYS A 422 -6.94 -39.25 22.99
C LYS A 422 -5.91 -39.86 22.03
N PRO A 423 -6.23 -40.00 20.73
CA PRO A 423 -5.24 -40.39 19.73
C PRO A 423 -4.09 -39.38 19.66
N THR A 424 -2.89 -39.88 19.33
CA THR A 424 -1.74 -39.03 19.00
C THR A 424 -2.03 -38.25 17.73
N SER A 425 -1.99 -36.93 17.86
CA SER A 425 -2.17 -36.00 16.75
C SER A 425 -0.92 -35.17 16.57
N TRP A 426 -0.68 -34.79 15.32
CA TRP A 426 0.28 -33.78 14.94
C TRP A 426 -0.48 -32.70 14.19
N ILE A 427 -0.08 -31.45 14.40
CA ILE A 427 -0.30 -30.45 13.36
C ILE A 427 1.03 -30.21 12.69
N SER A 428 0.94 -30.02 11.38
CA SER A 428 2.04 -29.69 10.51
C SER A 428 1.82 -28.33 9.91
N TYR A 429 2.89 -27.58 9.72
CA TYR A 429 2.87 -26.38 8.90
C TYR A 429 3.94 -26.54 7.82
N VAL A 430 3.48 -26.75 6.60
CA VAL A 430 4.32 -27.05 5.44
C VAL A 430 4.17 -25.96 4.37
N ASP A 431 5.26 -25.68 3.66
CA ASP A 431 5.35 -24.55 2.73
C ASP A 431 6.07 -24.95 1.44
N ALA A 432 5.43 -24.73 0.29
CA ALA A 432 5.91 -25.13 -1.03
C ALA A 432 7.09 -24.28 -1.49
N THR A 433 8.30 -24.84 -1.42
CA THR A 433 9.55 -24.12 -1.69
C THR A 433 9.58 -23.58 -3.13
N ASN A 434 9.41 -22.27 -3.28
CA ASN A 434 9.36 -21.59 -4.58
C ASN A 434 8.21 -22.09 -5.49
N LEU A 435 6.98 -22.17 -4.96
CA LEU A 435 5.77 -22.60 -5.71
C LEU A 435 5.61 -21.95 -7.10
N TYR A 436 5.79 -20.63 -7.19
CA TYR A 436 5.73 -19.94 -8.48
C TYR A 436 6.88 -20.34 -9.41
N GLY A 437 8.08 -20.59 -8.89
CA GLY A 437 9.18 -21.18 -9.65
C GLY A 437 8.86 -22.59 -10.14
N HIS A 438 8.32 -23.46 -9.29
CA HIS A 438 7.87 -24.81 -9.69
C HIS A 438 6.86 -24.72 -10.83
N SER A 439 5.89 -23.82 -10.68
CA SER A 439 4.91 -23.52 -11.72
C SER A 439 5.59 -23.05 -12.99
N MET A 440 6.54 -22.10 -12.91
CA MET A 440 7.30 -21.55 -14.04
C MET A 440 8.25 -22.56 -14.72
N SER A 441 8.61 -23.68 -14.07
CA SER A 441 9.35 -24.77 -14.72
C SER A 441 8.49 -25.69 -15.58
N GLN A 442 7.16 -25.53 -15.56
CA GLN A 442 6.21 -26.27 -16.41
C GLN A 442 6.16 -25.72 -17.86
N TYR A 443 5.30 -26.29 -18.70
CA TYR A 443 5.12 -25.84 -20.09
C TYR A 443 4.20 -24.59 -20.15
N PHE A 444 4.67 -23.52 -20.80
CA PHE A 444 3.97 -22.22 -20.88
C PHE A 444 3.58 -21.81 -22.30
N PRO A 445 2.49 -21.05 -22.46
CA PRO A 445 2.16 -20.39 -23.70
C PRO A 445 3.33 -19.56 -24.25
N ILE A 446 3.67 -19.77 -25.53
CA ILE A 446 4.64 -18.95 -26.26
C ILE A 446 3.95 -18.12 -27.35
N ARG A 447 3.22 -18.74 -28.28
CA ARG A 447 2.70 -18.09 -29.49
C ARG A 447 1.55 -18.88 -30.12
N ASN A 448 1.14 -18.47 -31.32
CA ASN A 448 0.13 -19.14 -32.15
C ASN A 448 -1.24 -19.33 -31.45
N TYR A 449 -1.60 -18.33 -30.63
CA TYR A 449 -2.91 -18.19 -29.98
C TYR A 449 -4.05 -18.23 -31.00
N GLN A 450 -4.94 -19.21 -30.88
CA GLN A 450 -6.04 -19.47 -31.81
C GLN A 450 -7.30 -19.93 -31.07
N TRP A 451 -8.45 -19.38 -31.42
CA TRP A 451 -9.74 -19.96 -31.05
C TRP A 451 -9.95 -21.24 -31.88
N GLU A 452 -10.13 -22.40 -31.23
CA GLU A 452 -10.33 -23.68 -31.94
C GLU A 452 -11.67 -23.73 -32.71
N ALA A 453 -12.65 -22.92 -32.28
CA ALA A 453 -13.91 -22.65 -32.96
C ALA A 453 -14.50 -21.31 -32.46
N SER A 454 -15.51 -20.77 -33.14
CA SER A 454 -16.27 -19.62 -32.63
C SER A 454 -17.24 -20.04 -31.52
N GLN A 455 -17.48 -19.15 -30.56
CA GLN A 455 -18.43 -19.35 -29.45
C GLN A 455 -19.81 -19.77 -29.96
N GLU A 456 -20.34 -19.08 -30.99
CA GLU A 456 -21.63 -19.42 -31.61
C GLU A 456 -21.66 -20.84 -32.20
N TYR A 457 -20.54 -21.34 -32.74
CA TYR A 457 -20.45 -22.71 -33.24
C TYR A 457 -20.43 -23.73 -32.10
N LEU A 458 -19.64 -23.49 -31.04
CA LEU A 458 -19.56 -24.39 -29.88
C LEU A 458 -20.92 -24.51 -29.18
N LEU A 459 -21.56 -23.39 -28.85
CA LEU A 459 -22.88 -23.38 -28.19
C LEU A 459 -23.98 -24.06 -29.03
N LYS A 460 -23.88 -24.02 -30.36
CA LYS A 460 -24.82 -24.74 -31.26
C LYS A 460 -24.50 -26.22 -31.47
N ASN A 461 -23.33 -26.71 -31.06
CA ASN A 461 -22.87 -28.07 -31.33
C ASN A 461 -22.33 -28.78 -30.08
N PRO A 462 -23.17 -29.23 -29.13
CA PRO A 462 -22.74 -29.94 -27.91
C PRO A 462 -21.87 -31.17 -28.17
N ALA A 463 -22.13 -31.91 -29.25
CA ALA A 463 -21.29 -33.04 -29.67
C ALA A 463 -19.84 -32.63 -30.03
N MET A 464 -19.66 -31.41 -30.56
CA MET A 464 -18.33 -30.85 -30.80
C MET A 464 -17.69 -30.34 -29.51
N GLN A 465 -18.44 -29.70 -28.60
CA GLN A 465 -17.93 -29.35 -27.26
C GLN A 465 -17.35 -30.58 -26.56
N LYS A 466 -18.12 -31.68 -26.50
CA LYS A 466 -17.67 -32.94 -25.90
C LYS A 466 -16.41 -33.49 -26.58
N LYS A 467 -16.37 -33.51 -27.92
CA LYS A 467 -15.18 -33.96 -28.69
C LYS A 467 -13.93 -33.12 -28.43
N TYR A 468 -14.06 -31.79 -28.30
CA TYR A 468 -12.94 -30.93 -27.94
C TYR A 468 -12.53 -31.14 -26.48
N LEU A 469 -13.48 -31.25 -25.55
CA LEU A 469 -13.20 -31.53 -24.15
C LEU A 469 -12.47 -32.86 -23.96
N GLU A 470 -12.92 -33.94 -24.60
CA GLU A 470 -12.24 -35.25 -24.59
C GLU A 470 -10.81 -35.18 -25.12
N LYS A 471 -10.58 -34.47 -26.25
CA LYS A 471 -9.24 -34.21 -26.80
C LYS A 471 -8.35 -33.48 -25.78
N ILE A 472 -8.90 -32.47 -25.10
CA ILE A 472 -8.15 -31.61 -24.18
C ILE A 472 -7.85 -32.35 -22.86
N LEU A 473 -8.81 -33.08 -22.29
CA LEU A 473 -8.61 -33.89 -21.09
C LEU A 473 -7.59 -35.02 -21.30
N ASN A 474 -7.38 -35.49 -22.53
CA ASN A 474 -6.34 -36.45 -22.89
C ASN A 474 -5.03 -35.78 -23.41
N THR A 475 -4.88 -34.46 -23.31
CA THR A 475 -3.65 -33.76 -23.71
C THR A 475 -2.61 -33.82 -22.59
N ARG A 476 -1.39 -34.26 -22.89
CA ARG A 476 -0.26 -34.28 -21.93
C ARG A 476 0.20 -32.86 -21.55
N SER A 477 0.81 -32.72 -20.38
CA SER A 477 1.45 -31.47 -19.93
C SER A 477 2.58 -31.02 -20.87
N ASP A 478 3.37 -31.95 -21.41
CA ASP A 478 4.47 -31.69 -22.37
C ASP A 478 4.02 -31.61 -23.84
N ALA A 479 2.71 -31.63 -24.12
CA ALA A 479 2.22 -31.55 -25.48
C ALA A 479 2.56 -30.18 -26.11
N LYS A 480 2.86 -30.16 -27.41
CA LYS A 480 3.20 -28.91 -28.12
C LYS A 480 2.11 -27.82 -28.05
N ARG A 481 0.83 -28.20 -27.89
CA ARG A 481 -0.28 -27.24 -27.72
C ARG A 481 -0.99 -27.44 -26.37
N GLY A 482 -1.14 -26.33 -25.64
CA GLY A 482 -1.99 -26.22 -24.46
C GLY A 482 -3.26 -25.42 -24.76
N TYR A 483 -4.16 -25.35 -23.76
CA TYR A 483 -5.46 -24.70 -23.89
C TYR A 483 -5.88 -23.93 -22.62
N PHE A 484 -6.60 -22.82 -22.83
CA PHE A 484 -7.51 -22.23 -21.86
C PHE A 484 -8.94 -22.45 -22.35
N LEU A 485 -9.86 -22.74 -21.42
CA LEU A 485 -11.27 -22.97 -21.71
C LEU A 485 -12.12 -21.99 -20.90
N ASN A 486 -13.21 -21.52 -21.48
CA ASN A 486 -14.30 -20.84 -20.78
C ASN A 486 -15.45 -21.86 -20.62
N ILE A 487 -15.79 -22.22 -19.39
CA ILE A 487 -16.71 -23.33 -19.08
C ILE A 487 -17.83 -22.97 -18.10
N ASN A 488 -18.95 -23.68 -18.23
CA ASN A 488 -19.93 -23.87 -17.15
C ASN A 488 -19.72 -25.28 -16.58
N ALA A 489 -19.64 -25.42 -15.26
CA ALA A 489 -19.28 -26.68 -14.61
C ALA A 489 -19.75 -26.77 -13.14
N HIS A 490 -19.76 -27.97 -12.56
CA HIS A 490 -20.11 -28.19 -11.16
C HIS A 490 -19.40 -29.40 -10.53
N PHE A 491 -19.36 -29.44 -9.20
CA PHE A 491 -19.05 -30.64 -8.43
C PHE A 491 -20.37 -31.31 -8.01
N PRO A 492 -20.63 -32.58 -8.40
CA PRO A 492 -21.83 -33.31 -7.98
C PRO A 492 -21.85 -33.56 -6.47
N PHE A 493 -23.04 -33.64 -5.86
CA PHE A 493 -23.16 -33.69 -4.40
C PHE A 493 -22.36 -34.81 -3.70
N LYS A 494 -22.08 -35.94 -4.37
CA LYS A 494 -21.26 -37.03 -3.81
C LYS A 494 -19.82 -36.63 -3.47
N THR A 495 -19.24 -35.62 -4.13
CA THR A 495 -17.85 -35.20 -3.86
C THR A 495 -17.75 -34.13 -2.78
N HIS A 496 -18.88 -33.54 -2.35
CA HIS A 496 -18.89 -32.38 -1.45
C HIS A 496 -18.28 -32.67 -0.08
N ASP A 497 -18.54 -33.85 0.50
CA ASP A 497 -17.99 -34.25 1.81
C ASP A 497 -16.48 -34.58 1.74
N TYR A 498 -15.94 -34.90 0.55
CA TYR A 498 -14.49 -35.08 0.35
C TYR A 498 -13.80 -33.74 0.04
N LEU A 499 -14.48 -32.86 -0.70
CA LEU A 499 -14.01 -31.52 -1.09
C LEU A 499 -14.36 -30.43 -0.06
N SER A 500 -14.82 -30.79 1.14
CA SER A 500 -15.27 -29.84 2.18
C SER A 500 -14.13 -28.97 2.69
N ASP A 501 -12.95 -29.57 2.85
CA ASP A 501 -11.78 -28.97 3.50
C ASP A 501 -11.17 -27.87 2.63
N LEU A 502 -11.09 -28.11 1.32
CA LEU A 502 -10.49 -27.17 0.36
C LEU A 502 -11.25 -27.18 -0.99
N PRO A 503 -12.44 -26.55 -1.07
CA PRO A 503 -13.25 -26.51 -2.30
C PRO A 503 -12.47 -25.99 -3.51
N PRO A 504 -12.37 -26.76 -4.62
CA PRO A 504 -11.64 -26.33 -5.80
C PRO A 504 -12.34 -25.23 -6.62
N ALA A 505 -11.62 -24.67 -7.59
CA ALA A 505 -12.07 -23.58 -8.47
C ALA A 505 -12.61 -22.37 -7.69
N VAL A 506 -11.78 -21.69 -6.91
CA VAL A 506 -12.21 -20.53 -6.09
C VAL A 506 -12.67 -19.33 -6.93
N GLU A 507 -13.77 -18.66 -6.54
CA GLU A 507 -14.36 -17.51 -7.26
C GLU A 507 -14.34 -16.22 -6.41
N ASN A 508 -14.29 -15.05 -7.07
CA ASN A 508 -14.42 -13.75 -6.41
C ASN A 508 -15.89 -13.30 -6.39
N ILE A 509 -16.57 -13.52 -5.26
CA ILE A 509 -18.02 -13.30 -5.14
C ILE A 509 -18.39 -12.34 -4.01
N ALA A 510 -19.51 -11.64 -4.18
CA ALA A 510 -20.12 -10.80 -3.14
C ALA A 510 -21.13 -11.61 -2.33
N VAL A 511 -20.71 -12.15 -1.18
CA VAL A 511 -21.56 -12.96 -0.29
C VAL A 511 -22.74 -12.11 0.23
N GLY A 512 -23.97 -12.56 -0.03
CA GLY A 512 -25.21 -11.89 0.36
C GLY A 512 -25.69 -12.26 1.78
N LYS A 513 -26.62 -11.46 2.35
CA LYS A 513 -27.16 -11.73 3.70
C LYS A 513 -27.96 -13.04 3.76
N ASP A 514 -28.46 -13.52 2.63
CA ASP A 514 -29.15 -14.81 2.43
C ASP A 514 -28.20 -16.03 2.36
N TRP A 515 -26.89 -15.80 2.17
CA TRP A 515 -25.86 -16.86 2.19
C TRP A 515 -25.38 -17.17 3.60
N LEU A 516 -25.46 -16.21 4.53
CA LEU A 516 -24.99 -16.35 5.91
C LEU A 516 -25.65 -17.53 6.64
N SER A 517 -24.89 -18.16 7.54
CA SER A 517 -25.43 -19.12 8.51
C SER A 517 -26.24 -18.39 9.61
N PRO A 518 -27.05 -19.12 10.41
CA PRO A 518 -27.79 -18.50 11.50
C PRO A 518 -26.83 -17.88 12.54
N TYR A 519 -25.74 -18.58 12.86
CA TYR A 519 -24.67 -18.10 13.74
C TYR A 519 -24.10 -16.75 13.27
N ASN A 520 -23.68 -16.67 12.00
CA ASN A 520 -23.21 -15.41 11.41
C ASN A 520 -24.29 -14.32 11.35
N THR A 521 -25.55 -14.69 11.15
CA THR A 521 -26.67 -13.75 11.14
C THR A 521 -26.92 -13.17 12.54
N GLU A 522 -26.81 -14.01 13.58
CA GLU A 522 -26.86 -13.60 14.99
C GLU A 522 -25.73 -12.63 15.32
N LEU A 523 -24.47 -12.97 14.99
CA LEU A 523 -23.31 -12.11 15.21
C LEU A 523 -23.44 -10.75 14.49
N VAL A 524 -23.86 -10.75 13.22
CA VAL A 524 -24.09 -9.51 12.45
C VAL A 524 -25.20 -8.65 13.06
N ASN A 525 -26.26 -9.27 13.58
CA ASN A 525 -27.35 -8.56 14.24
C ASN A 525 -26.89 -7.96 15.59
N ASN A 526 -26.17 -8.74 16.40
CA ASN A 526 -25.74 -8.35 17.75
C ASN A 526 -24.56 -7.36 17.76
N LEU A 527 -23.53 -7.59 16.94
CA LEU A 527 -22.25 -6.87 17.00
C LEU A 527 -22.17 -5.66 16.06
N ASP A 528 -22.80 -5.72 14.89
CA ASP A 528 -22.84 -4.62 13.90
C ASP A 528 -24.26 -4.04 13.71
N GLY A 529 -25.20 -4.36 14.60
CA GLY A 529 -26.56 -3.81 14.60
C GLY A 529 -27.37 -4.18 13.34
N GLY A 530 -27.12 -5.37 12.80
CA GLY A 530 -27.76 -5.91 11.58
C GLY A 530 -27.18 -5.38 10.27
N ARG A 531 -26.20 -4.46 10.32
CA ARG A 531 -25.61 -3.76 9.18
C ARG A 531 -24.62 -4.64 8.43
N PHE A 532 -25.11 -5.32 7.41
CA PHE A 532 -24.30 -6.14 6.53
C PHE A 532 -24.06 -5.45 5.18
N SER A 533 -22.81 -5.37 4.74
CA SER A 533 -22.46 -4.96 3.37
C SER A 533 -21.89 -6.16 2.63
N ALA A 534 -22.60 -6.61 1.59
CA ALA A 534 -22.02 -7.52 0.61
C ALA A 534 -20.75 -6.88 0.02
N THR A 535 -19.70 -7.68 -0.12
CA THR A 535 -18.36 -7.26 -0.53
C THR A 535 -17.74 -8.37 -1.34
N GLU A 536 -17.22 -8.06 -2.52
CA GLU A 536 -16.47 -9.02 -3.34
C GLU A 536 -15.24 -9.51 -2.57
N LYS A 537 -15.09 -10.83 -2.49
CA LYS A 537 -13.92 -11.51 -1.92
C LYS A 537 -13.74 -12.87 -2.58
N LEU A 538 -12.52 -13.39 -2.59
CA LEU A 538 -12.24 -14.76 -3.00
C LEU A 538 -12.84 -15.74 -1.96
N VAL A 539 -13.75 -16.62 -2.39
CA VAL A 539 -14.47 -17.57 -1.54
C VAL A 539 -14.37 -19.00 -2.10
N PRO A 540 -14.01 -20.00 -1.28
CA PRO A 540 -14.20 -21.40 -1.62
C PRO A 540 -15.68 -21.80 -1.42
N HIS A 541 -16.33 -22.30 -2.46
CA HIS A 541 -17.72 -22.78 -2.37
C HIS A 541 -18.01 -23.91 -3.35
N LEU A 542 -18.87 -24.85 -2.94
CA LEU A 542 -19.27 -26.01 -3.75
C LEU A 542 -20.53 -25.67 -4.55
N GLY A 543 -20.47 -24.58 -5.31
CA GLY A 543 -21.54 -24.13 -6.21
C GLY A 543 -21.27 -24.47 -7.67
N LEU A 544 -22.21 -24.11 -8.56
CA LEU A 544 -21.92 -23.98 -10.00
C LEU A 544 -20.76 -23.02 -10.24
N ARG A 545 -20.01 -23.25 -11.32
CA ARG A 545 -19.14 -22.28 -11.98
C ARG A 545 -19.80 -21.78 -13.25
N LYS A 546 -19.67 -20.48 -13.52
CA LYS A 546 -20.25 -19.86 -14.71
C LYS A 546 -19.26 -18.94 -15.40
N ASP A 547 -19.17 -19.07 -16.71
CA ASP A 547 -18.21 -18.35 -17.56
C ASP A 547 -16.78 -18.43 -16.99
N TYR A 548 -16.42 -19.59 -16.42
CA TYR A 548 -15.20 -19.77 -15.63
C TYR A 548 -14.03 -20.10 -16.56
N VAL A 549 -13.01 -19.24 -16.56
CA VAL A 549 -11.81 -19.40 -17.39
C VAL A 549 -10.76 -20.20 -16.62
N ILE A 550 -10.29 -21.30 -17.21
CA ILE A 550 -9.39 -22.27 -16.56
C ILE A 550 -8.32 -22.82 -17.51
N HIS A 551 -7.10 -23.01 -17.01
CA HIS A 551 -6.03 -23.73 -17.71
C HIS A 551 -6.32 -25.23 -17.80
N TYR A 552 -6.01 -25.85 -18.94
CA TYR A 552 -6.41 -27.25 -19.21
C TYR A 552 -5.91 -28.28 -18.18
N GLN A 553 -4.70 -28.10 -17.62
CA GLN A 553 -4.17 -29.01 -16.59
C GLN A 553 -4.91 -28.91 -15.25
N GLU A 554 -5.32 -27.70 -14.85
CA GLU A 554 -6.15 -27.52 -13.65
C GLU A 554 -7.55 -28.12 -13.86
N LEU A 555 -8.09 -28.01 -15.09
CA LEU A 555 -9.36 -28.66 -15.46
C LEU A 555 -9.26 -30.20 -15.47
N GLN A 556 -8.14 -30.76 -15.96
CA GLN A 556 -7.90 -32.22 -15.91
C GLN A 556 -7.99 -32.73 -14.48
N TYR A 557 -7.23 -32.13 -13.56
CA TYR A 557 -7.24 -32.55 -12.16
C TYR A 557 -8.60 -32.31 -11.48
N TYR A 558 -9.30 -31.21 -11.79
CA TYR A 558 -10.66 -30.99 -11.27
C TYR A 558 -11.66 -32.04 -11.77
N VAL A 559 -11.54 -32.53 -13.00
CA VAL A 559 -12.36 -33.65 -13.51
C VAL A 559 -11.99 -34.98 -12.84
N GLU A 560 -10.72 -35.20 -12.50
CA GLU A 560 -10.28 -36.35 -11.68
C GLU A 560 -10.85 -36.29 -10.25
N LEU A 561 -10.91 -35.10 -9.64
CA LEU A 561 -11.66 -34.82 -8.39
C LEU A 561 -13.20 -34.85 -8.57
N GLY A 562 -13.69 -35.23 -9.76
CA GLY A 562 -15.10 -35.46 -10.05
C GLY A 562 -15.91 -34.23 -10.49
N MET A 563 -15.27 -33.15 -10.96
CA MET A 563 -15.97 -32.05 -11.64
C MET A 563 -16.66 -32.56 -12.91
N VAL A 564 -17.92 -32.15 -13.10
CA VAL A 564 -18.67 -32.31 -14.34
C VAL A 564 -18.63 -30.97 -15.08
N VAL A 565 -18.19 -31.00 -16.34
CA VAL A 565 -18.27 -29.85 -17.25
C VAL A 565 -19.60 -29.91 -17.99
N ASP A 566 -20.46 -28.92 -17.74
CA ASP A 566 -21.81 -28.82 -18.31
C ASP A 566 -21.78 -28.26 -19.74
N GLU A 567 -20.89 -27.28 -19.99
CA GLU A 567 -20.77 -26.57 -21.27
C GLU A 567 -19.36 -26.00 -21.46
N VAL A 568 -18.88 -25.99 -22.70
CA VAL A 568 -17.63 -25.32 -23.11
C VAL A 568 -17.96 -24.20 -24.10
N SER A 569 -17.95 -22.96 -23.60
CA SER A 569 -18.31 -21.75 -24.33
C SER A 569 -17.23 -21.33 -25.34
N GLU A 570 -15.96 -21.33 -24.92
CA GLU A 570 -14.83 -20.87 -25.72
C GLU A 570 -13.58 -21.71 -25.44
N ILE A 571 -12.72 -21.89 -26.45
CA ILE A 571 -11.47 -22.66 -26.36
C ILE A 571 -10.34 -21.91 -27.05
N LEU A 572 -9.41 -21.38 -26.25
CA LEU A 572 -8.20 -20.71 -26.71
C LEU A 572 -7.02 -21.68 -26.65
N SER A 573 -6.51 -22.10 -27.80
CA SER A 573 -5.30 -22.94 -27.89
C SER A 573 -4.06 -22.09 -28.18
N PHE A 574 -2.89 -22.60 -27.82
CA PHE A 574 -1.59 -21.94 -28.01
C PHE A 574 -0.48 -22.99 -28.19
N ASP A 575 0.64 -22.63 -28.85
CA ASP A 575 1.88 -23.41 -28.75
C ASP A 575 2.51 -23.19 -27.37
N GLN A 576 3.10 -24.22 -26.77
CA GLN A 576 3.75 -24.17 -25.45
C GLN A 576 5.09 -24.91 -25.37
N THR A 577 5.97 -24.46 -24.47
CA THR A 577 7.27 -25.09 -24.11
C THR A 577 7.66 -24.73 -22.67
N ASN A 578 8.57 -25.47 -22.04
CA ASN A 578 9.15 -25.18 -20.72
C ASN A 578 10.24 -24.08 -20.74
N TRP A 579 10.03 -23.00 -21.50
CA TRP A 579 11.07 -21.99 -21.80
C TRP A 579 11.58 -21.18 -20.60
N LEU A 580 10.87 -21.20 -19.47
CA LEU A 580 11.29 -20.57 -18.21
C LEU A 580 12.12 -21.50 -17.31
N GLU A 581 12.04 -22.83 -17.49
CA GLU A 581 12.68 -23.81 -16.59
C GLU A 581 14.18 -23.58 -16.41
N PRO A 582 15.01 -23.40 -17.47
CA PRO A 582 16.47 -23.24 -17.29
C PRO A 582 16.84 -22.01 -16.45
N TYR A 583 16.01 -20.97 -16.48
CA TYR A 583 16.20 -19.74 -15.72
C TYR A 583 15.80 -19.93 -14.24
N ILE A 584 14.70 -20.61 -13.95
CA ILE A 584 14.30 -20.97 -12.58
C ILE A 584 15.35 -21.91 -11.94
N SER A 585 15.85 -22.87 -12.71
CA SER A 585 16.87 -23.83 -12.28
C SER A 585 18.22 -23.15 -11.99
N PHE A 586 18.70 -22.27 -12.88
CA PHE A 586 19.90 -21.44 -12.65
C PHE A 586 19.79 -20.60 -11.37
N ASN A 587 18.68 -19.86 -11.20
CA ASN A 587 18.46 -19.05 -9.99
C ASN A 587 18.41 -19.92 -8.73
N THR A 588 17.85 -21.13 -8.81
CA THR A 588 17.76 -22.02 -7.64
C THR A 588 19.11 -22.65 -7.28
N GLU A 589 19.93 -23.03 -8.26
CA GLU A 589 21.31 -23.49 -8.01
C GLU A 589 22.12 -22.41 -7.30
N LYS A 590 22.11 -21.18 -7.85
CA LYS A 590 22.85 -20.03 -7.32
C LYS A 590 22.32 -19.59 -5.94
N ARG A 591 21.02 -19.73 -5.69
CA ARG A 591 20.41 -19.58 -4.35
C ARG A 591 20.95 -20.58 -3.34
N ASN A 592 21.16 -21.83 -3.74
CA ASN A 592 21.70 -22.89 -2.89
C ASN A 592 23.21 -22.74 -2.64
N GLU A 593 23.98 -22.25 -3.62
CA GLU A 593 25.37 -21.83 -3.43
C GLU A 593 25.47 -20.70 -2.39
N ALA A 594 24.66 -19.65 -2.55
CA ALA A 594 24.61 -18.51 -1.64
C ALA A 594 24.28 -18.89 -0.21
N LYS A 595 23.28 -19.76 -0.01
CA LYS A 595 22.95 -20.34 1.31
C LYS A 595 24.15 -21.06 1.92
N LYS A 596 24.81 -21.94 1.17
CA LYS A 596 25.97 -22.73 1.63
C LYS A 596 27.18 -21.84 1.98
N ALA A 597 27.31 -20.69 1.32
CA ALA A 597 28.32 -19.67 1.63
C ALA A 597 27.95 -18.76 2.84
N GLY A 598 26.78 -18.96 3.48
CA GLY A 598 26.28 -18.08 4.54
C GLY A 598 25.85 -16.68 4.06
N ASN A 599 25.89 -16.42 2.75
CA ASN A 599 25.49 -15.15 2.15
C ASN A 599 23.97 -15.10 2.05
N THR A 600 23.33 -14.78 3.17
CA THR A 600 21.87 -14.58 3.28
C THR A 600 21.37 -13.59 2.24
N PHE A 601 22.17 -12.55 1.97
CA PHE A 601 21.82 -11.58 0.96
C PHE A 601 21.72 -12.21 -0.44
N LEU A 602 22.63 -13.06 -0.96
CA LEU A 602 22.37 -13.76 -2.25
C LEU A 602 21.37 -14.92 -2.13
N SER A 603 21.15 -15.52 -0.95
CA SER A 603 20.09 -16.52 -0.77
C SER A 603 18.72 -15.91 -1.02
N ASP A 604 18.44 -14.77 -0.39
CA ASP A 604 17.20 -14.03 -0.65
C ASP A 604 17.28 -13.31 -1.99
N PHE A 605 18.51 -12.90 -2.32
CA PHE A 605 19.02 -12.34 -3.57
C PHE A 605 18.40 -13.13 -4.75
N PHE A 606 18.76 -14.40 -5.02
CA PHE A 606 18.15 -15.18 -6.13
C PHE A 606 16.65 -15.54 -5.96
N LYS A 607 16.01 -15.29 -4.82
CA LYS A 607 14.60 -15.65 -4.58
C LYS A 607 13.62 -14.75 -5.34
N LEU A 608 13.78 -13.42 -5.24
CA LEU A 608 12.79 -12.49 -5.80
C LEU A 608 12.82 -12.46 -7.33
N MET A 609 13.92 -12.86 -7.98
CA MET A 609 14.03 -12.86 -9.44
C MET A 609 13.04 -13.83 -10.07
N ASN A 610 12.93 -15.04 -9.48
CA ASN A 610 11.88 -15.98 -9.82
C ASN A 610 10.48 -15.35 -9.61
N VAL A 611 10.20 -14.82 -8.42
CA VAL A 611 8.85 -14.30 -8.08
C VAL A 611 8.40 -13.12 -8.96
N SER A 612 9.32 -12.24 -9.35
CA SER A 612 9.00 -10.99 -10.03
C SER A 612 8.71 -11.14 -11.53
N VAL A 613 9.19 -12.20 -12.20
CA VAL A 613 8.81 -12.51 -13.58
C VAL A 613 7.30 -12.67 -13.69
N TYR A 614 6.70 -13.53 -12.87
CA TYR A 614 5.26 -13.70 -12.76
C TYR A 614 4.55 -12.36 -12.54
N GLY A 615 4.95 -11.59 -11.51
CA GLY A 615 4.33 -10.30 -11.18
C GLY A 615 4.33 -9.29 -12.34
N LYS A 616 5.34 -9.35 -13.22
CA LYS A 616 5.44 -8.45 -14.39
C LYS A 616 4.57 -8.89 -15.58
N THR A 617 4.27 -10.18 -15.72
CA THR A 617 3.33 -10.67 -16.75
C THR A 617 1.90 -10.17 -16.51
N MET A 618 1.49 -10.03 -15.25
CA MET A 618 0.15 -9.61 -14.80
C MET A 618 -0.05 -8.08 -14.72
N GLU A 619 0.89 -7.28 -15.24
CA GLU A 619 0.90 -5.81 -15.09
C GLU A 619 -0.27 -5.13 -15.80
N ASN A 620 -1.22 -4.59 -15.03
CA ASN A 620 -2.41 -3.91 -15.58
C ASN A 620 -2.10 -2.48 -16.08
N VAL A 621 -1.58 -2.41 -17.31
CA VAL A 621 -1.24 -1.16 -18.03
C VAL A 621 -2.38 -0.16 -18.17
N ARG A 622 -3.65 -0.56 -17.98
CA ARG A 622 -4.80 0.37 -18.01
C ARG A 622 -4.79 1.34 -16.84
N LYS A 623 -4.20 0.94 -15.70
CA LYS A 623 -4.10 1.78 -14.48
C LYS A 623 -3.08 2.91 -14.62
N TYR A 624 -2.24 2.91 -15.66
CA TYR A 624 -1.22 3.94 -15.92
C TYR A 624 -1.80 5.36 -16.07
N GLN A 625 -1.00 6.35 -15.69
CA GLN A 625 -1.35 7.76 -15.68
C GLN A 625 -0.20 8.62 -16.23
N ASP A 626 -0.52 9.84 -16.70
CA ASP A 626 0.47 10.90 -16.91
C ASP A 626 0.33 11.91 -15.78
N VAL A 627 1.36 12.07 -14.94
CA VAL A 627 1.44 13.19 -13.99
C VAL A 627 2.19 14.34 -14.67
N LYS A 628 1.77 15.59 -14.41
CA LYS A 628 2.44 16.79 -14.93
C LYS A 628 2.53 17.85 -13.85
N ILE A 629 3.74 18.07 -13.33
CA ILE A 629 4.06 19.20 -12.47
C ILE A 629 4.02 20.47 -13.33
N MET A 630 3.35 21.52 -12.85
CA MET A 630 3.18 22.79 -13.53
C MET A 630 3.37 23.95 -12.54
N LYS A 631 3.96 25.04 -13.02
CA LYS A 631 3.98 26.31 -12.27
C LYS A 631 2.57 26.93 -12.26
N ASN A 632 2.33 27.84 -11.31
CA ASN A 632 1.10 28.60 -11.16
C ASN A 632 1.40 30.02 -10.63
N ASN A 633 2.41 30.69 -11.20
CA ASN A 633 2.96 31.94 -10.64
C ASN A 633 2.27 33.20 -11.18
N ASN A 634 1.37 33.05 -12.17
CA ASN A 634 0.77 34.13 -12.95
C ASN A 634 -0.40 33.59 -13.80
N GLU A 635 -1.18 34.48 -14.42
CA GLU A 635 -2.32 34.08 -15.26
C GLU A 635 -1.96 33.17 -16.45
N ARG A 636 -0.75 33.28 -17.02
CA ARG A 636 -0.34 32.46 -18.18
C ARG A 636 -0.16 31.00 -17.76
N ASP A 637 0.43 30.79 -16.59
CA ASP A 637 0.57 29.49 -15.96
C ASP A 637 -0.80 28.91 -15.60
N GLU A 638 -1.68 29.70 -14.97
CA GLU A 638 -3.07 29.30 -14.66
C GLU A 638 -3.85 28.92 -15.93
N LYS A 639 -3.79 29.75 -16.98
CA LYS A 639 -4.40 29.46 -18.30
C LYS A 639 -3.83 28.19 -18.93
N ALA A 640 -2.55 27.87 -18.70
CA ALA A 640 -1.94 26.62 -19.15
C ALA A 640 -2.40 25.39 -18.32
N PHE A 641 -2.56 25.55 -17.00
CA PHE A 641 -3.12 24.52 -16.11
C PHE A 641 -4.59 24.24 -16.43
N LEU A 642 -5.42 25.27 -16.58
CA LEU A 642 -6.82 25.15 -17.00
C LEU A 642 -6.95 24.45 -18.37
N LYS A 643 -5.97 24.62 -19.27
CA LYS A 643 -5.90 23.87 -20.55
C LYS A 643 -5.60 22.37 -20.37
N LYS A 644 -5.12 21.92 -19.20
CA LYS A 644 -5.08 20.48 -18.81
C LYS A 644 -6.42 20.04 -18.22
N VAL A 645 -6.98 20.80 -17.27
CA VAL A 645 -8.27 20.51 -16.62
C VAL A 645 -9.39 20.31 -17.65
N ARG A 646 -9.37 21.12 -18.72
CA ARG A 646 -10.31 21.04 -19.86
C ARG A 646 -10.14 19.83 -20.79
N LYS A 647 -9.28 18.83 -20.48
CA LYS A 647 -9.13 17.58 -21.26
C LYS A 647 -9.96 16.45 -20.66
N PRO A 648 -10.65 15.61 -21.48
CA PRO A 648 -11.38 14.43 -20.99
C PRO A 648 -10.54 13.39 -20.23
N SER A 649 -9.20 13.43 -20.33
CA SER A 649 -8.31 12.55 -19.59
C SER A 649 -7.87 13.10 -18.23
N PHE A 650 -8.26 14.31 -17.83
CA PHE A 650 -7.94 14.87 -16.53
C PHE A 650 -8.70 14.12 -15.42
N LYS A 651 -7.99 13.66 -14.38
CA LYS A 651 -8.60 12.98 -13.22
C LYS A 651 -8.79 13.95 -12.05
N TYR A 652 -7.70 14.58 -11.62
CA TYR A 652 -7.67 15.56 -10.55
C TYR A 652 -6.38 16.39 -10.62
N ALA A 653 -6.33 17.46 -9.86
CA ALA A 653 -5.12 18.23 -9.62
C ALA A 653 -4.82 18.29 -8.13
N ARG A 654 -3.55 18.49 -7.80
CA ARG A 654 -3.05 18.61 -6.44
C ARG A 654 -2.11 19.80 -6.37
N GLN A 655 -2.39 20.73 -5.48
CA GLN A 655 -1.49 21.84 -5.23
C GLN A 655 -0.36 21.36 -4.32
N LEU A 656 0.89 21.63 -4.70
CA LEU A 656 2.08 21.35 -3.88
C LEU A 656 2.36 22.55 -2.97
N GLU A 657 2.37 23.74 -3.57
CA GLU A 657 2.64 25.02 -2.93
C GLU A 657 1.82 26.15 -3.59
N ASN A 658 1.95 27.39 -3.12
CA ASN A 658 1.36 28.57 -3.78
C ASN A 658 1.74 28.71 -5.28
N THR A 659 2.85 28.09 -5.68
CA THR A 659 3.54 28.24 -6.98
C THR A 659 3.46 27.00 -7.88
N LEU A 660 3.00 25.85 -7.38
CA LEU A 660 3.13 24.55 -8.06
C LEU A 660 1.88 23.67 -7.94
N ILE A 661 1.48 23.08 -9.07
CA ILE A 661 0.31 22.19 -9.19
C ILE A 661 0.68 20.94 -9.99
N GLU A 662 0.38 19.75 -9.46
CA GLU A 662 0.36 18.50 -10.21
C GLU A 662 -0.99 18.33 -10.91
N ALA A 663 -0.99 18.07 -12.22
CA ALA A 663 -2.16 17.62 -12.96
C ALA A 663 -2.04 16.11 -13.26
N HIS A 664 -2.95 15.31 -12.70
CA HIS A 664 -3.02 13.87 -12.93
C HIS A 664 -3.98 13.56 -14.09
N MET A 665 -3.48 12.84 -15.09
CA MET A 665 -4.23 12.46 -16.29
C MET A 665 -4.26 10.94 -16.44
N GLY A 666 -5.37 10.36 -16.90
CA GLY A 666 -5.37 9.01 -17.47
C GLY A 666 -4.63 8.98 -18.82
N LYS A 667 -4.03 7.84 -19.16
CA LYS A 667 -3.52 7.59 -20.52
C LYS A 667 -4.68 7.60 -21.52
N ALA A 668 -4.57 8.38 -22.59
CA ALA A 668 -5.59 8.43 -23.66
C ALA A 668 -5.57 7.18 -24.57
N SER A 669 -4.42 6.51 -24.65
CA SER A 669 -4.22 5.25 -25.36
C SER A 669 -3.31 4.34 -24.55
N VAL A 670 -3.58 3.03 -24.57
CA VAL A 670 -2.74 2.02 -23.90
C VAL A 670 -2.48 0.87 -24.86
N THR A 671 -1.23 0.42 -24.92
CA THR A 671 -0.85 -0.77 -25.68
C THR A 671 -0.98 -1.98 -24.76
N LEU A 672 -1.73 -3.01 -25.17
CA LEU A 672 -1.88 -4.24 -24.38
C LEU A 672 -0.68 -5.17 -24.64
N ASN A 673 0.48 -4.78 -24.10
CA ASN A 673 1.78 -5.42 -24.32
C ASN A 673 2.29 -6.15 -23.07
N LYS A 674 1.46 -7.04 -22.52
CA LYS A 674 1.81 -7.89 -21.37
C LYS A 674 1.30 -9.31 -21.58
N PRO A 675 2.12 -10.35 -21.35
CA PRO A 675 1.72 -11.74 -21.56
C PRO A 675 0.89 -12.24 -20.36
N ILE A 676 -0.27 -11.62 -20.13
CA ILE A 676 -1.16 -11.92 -18.98
C ILE A 676 -1.54 -13.41 -18.94
N ILE A 677 -1.63 -14.07 -20.09
CA ILE A 677 -1.92 -15.50 -20.20
C ILE A 677 -0.82 -16.40 -19.59
N VAL A 678 0.45 -15.96 -19.61
CA VAL A 678 1.55 -16.67 -18.92
C VAL A 678 1.38 -16.53 -17.40
N GLY A 679 1.05 -15.34 -16.91
CA GLY A 679 0.77 -15.11 -15.49
C GLY A 679 -0.48 -15.82 -14.98
N ALA A 680 -1.49 -16.00 -15.84
CA ALA A 680 -2.64 -16.85 -15.56
C ALA A 680 -2.24 -18.32 -15.47
N SER A 681 -1.48 -18.86 -16.44
CA SER A 681 -0.94 -20.23 -16.35
C SER A 681 -0.08 -20.44 -15.09
N VAL A 682 0.71 -19.45 -14.65
CA VAL A 682 1.48 -19.56 -13.39
C VAL A 682 0.54 -19.72 -12.20
N LEU A 683 -0.52 -18.92 -12.11
CA LEU A 683 -1.51 -19.02 -11.01
C LEU A 683 -2.31 -20.33 -11.04
N ASP A 684 -2.71 -20.79 -12.22
CA ASP A 684 -3.49 -22.02 -12.40
C ASP A 684 -2.65 -23.27 -12.10
N LEU A 685 -1.37 -23.28 -12.50
CA LEU A 685 -0.43 -24.35 -12.18
C LEU A 685 0.05 -24.30 -10.71
N SER A 686 0.14 -23.11 -10.11
CA SER A 686 0.36 -22.96 -8.65
C SER A 686 -0.81 -23.50 -7.83
N LYS A 687 -2.05 -23.26 -8.28
CA LYS A 687 -3.25 -23.89 -7.69
C LYS A 687 -3.17 -25.41 -7.84
N LEU A 688 -2.90 -25.91 -9.05
CA LEU A 688 -2.80 -27.34 -9.34
C LEU A 688 -1.83 -28.05 -8.39
N HIS A 689 -0.57 -27.62 -8.30
CA HIS A 689 0.44 -28.23 -7.41
C HIS A 689 0.02 -28.28 -5.93
N MET A 690 -0.69 -27.23 -5.46
CA MET A 690 -1.24 -27.20 -4.11
C MET A 690 -2.38 -28.21 -3.94
N TYR A 691 -3.31 -28.31 -4.91
CA TYR A 691 -4.41 -29.29 -4.88
C TYR A 691 -3.91 -30.73 -5.03
N GLU A 692 -2.91 -30.99 -5.86
CA GLU A 692 -2.26 -32.30 -6.06
C GLU A 692 -1.61 -32.81 -4.78
N PHE A 693 -0.94 -31.94 -4.01
CA PHE A 693 -0.42 -32.31 -2.69
C PHE A 693 -1.54 -32.57 -1.67
N TRP A 694 -2.55 -31.70 -1.59
CA TRP A 694 -3.61 -31.88 -0.59
C TRP A 694 -4.47 -33.10 -0.84
N TYR A 695 -5.07 -33.21 -2.03
CA TYR A 695 -5.94 -34.33 -2.36
C TYR A 695 -5.15 -35.57 -2.75
N GLY A 696 -4.23 -35.47 -3.73
CA GLY A 696 -3.44 -36.58 -4.25
C GLY A 696 -2.35 -37.15 -3.33
N TYR A 697 -2.09 -36.53 -2.17
CA TYR A 697 -1.21 -37.10 -1.15
C TYR A 697 -1.77 -37.07 0.28
N VAL A 698 -2.16 -35.90 0.80
CA VAL A 698 -2.55 -35.80 2.22
C VAL A 698 -3.87 -36.55 2.47
N LYS A 699 -4.91 -36.32 1.66
CA LYS A 699 -6.17 -37.08 1.78
C LYS A 699 -6.03 -38.54 1.36
N GLU A 700 -5.17 -38.89 0.39
CA GLU A 700 -4.90 -40.30 0.08
C GLU A 700 -4.14 -41.07 1.19
N LYS A 701 -3.16 -40.44 1.87
CA LYS A 701 -2.37 -41.11 2.93
C LYS A 701 -3.12 -41.21 4.28
N TYR A 702 -3.95 -40.22 4.60
CA TYR A 702 -4.59 -40.11 5.93
C TYR A 702 -6.13 -40.14 5.91
N GLY A 703 -6.77 -39.86 4.78
CA GLY A 703 -8.24 -39.83 4.66
C GLY A 703 -8.89 -38.84 5.60
N ASP A 704 -9.88 -39.31 6.36
CA ASP A 704 -10.59 -38.52 7.38
C ASP A 704 -9.74 -38.22 8.63
N LYS A 705 -8.57 -38.85 8.77
CA LYS A 705 -7.62 -38.55 9.86
C LYS A 705 -6.83 -37.26 9.65
N ALA A 706 -6.90 -36.66 8.45
CA ALA A 706 -6.32 -35.36 8.17
C ALA A 706 -7.40 -34.32 7.88
N ARG A 707 -7.33 -33.17 8.56
CA ARG A 707 -8.24 -32.02 8.43
C ARG A 707 -7.43 -30.77 8.10
N LEU A 708 -7.86 -30.02 7.08
CA LEU A 708 -7.24 -28.73 6.78
C LEU A 708 -7.67 -27.70 7.82
N GLU A 709 -6.68 -27.07 8.47
CA GLU A 709 -6.94 -25.99 9.42
C GLU A 709 -6.84 -24.62 8.74
N TYR A 710 -5.83 -24.45 7.88
CA TYR A 710 -5.59 -23.17 7.22
C TYR A 710 -4.70 -23.31 5.98
N MET A 711 -4.97 -22.51 4.93
CA MET A 711 -4.12 -22.39 3.74
C MET A 711 -3.86 -20.92 3.40
N ASN A 712 -2.64 -20.60 2.95
CA ASN A 712 -2.28 -19.30 2.41
C ASN A 712 -1.29 -19.46 1.24
N THR A 713 -1.76 -19.31 0.01
CA THR A 713 -0.93 -19.27 -1.22
C THR A 713 -0.13 -20.55 -1.51
N ASP A 714 0.97 -20.72 -0.78
CA ASP A 714 2.04 -21.71 -0.87
C ASP A 714 2.12 -22.60 0.38
N SER A 715 1.39 -22.24 1.42
CA SER A 715 1.46 -22.86 2.74
C SER A 715 0.18 -23.56 3.17
N TYR A 716 0.34 -24.76 3.73
CA TYR A 716 -0.70 -25.56 4.39
C TYR A 716 -0.42 -25.69 5.88
N ILE A 717 -1.47 -25.55 6.69
CA ILE A 717 -1.47 -25.94 8.09
C ILE A 717 -2.62 -26.91 8.31
N PHE A 718 -2.33 -28.12 8.79
CA PHE A 718 -3.32 -29.19 8.89
C PHE A 718 -3.09 -30.07 10.12
N GLU A 719 -4.18 -30.61 10.67
CA GLU A 719 -4.16 -31.65 11.71
C GLU A 719 -4.12 -33.03 11.06
N THR A 720 -3.37 -33.96 11.64
CA THR A 720 -3.31 -35.36 11.24
C THR A 720 -3.09 -36.30 12.42
N GLU A 721 -3.88 -37.37 12.52
CA GLU A 721 -3.61 -38.46 13.47
C GLU A 721 -2.50 -39.38 12.91
N THR A 722 -1.32 -39.38 13.55
CA THR A 722 -0.21 -40.30 13.22
C THR A 722 0.74 -40.45 14.40
N GLU A 723 1.51 -41.54 14.45
CA GLU A 723 2.54 -41.76 15.47
C GLU A 723 3.71 -40.78 15.29
N ASP A 724 4.27 -40.71 14.07
CA ASP A 724 5.40 -39.84 13.72
C ASP A 724 5.25 -39.27 12.30
N ILE A 725 4.93 -37.98 12.24
CA ILE A 725 4.78 -37.24 10.99
C ILE A 725 6.12 -37.03 10.26
N TYR A 726 7.25 -36.92 10.98
CA TYR A 726 8.56 -36.69 10.37
C TYR A 726 9.04 -37.93 9.62
N ARG A 727 8.81 -39.12 10.20
CA ARG A 727 8.94 -40.39 9.48
C ARG A 727 8.06 -40.40 8.22
N ASN A 728 6.80 -40.00 8.33
CA ASN A 728 5.88 -39.98 7.19
C ASN A 728 6.25 -38.97 6.09
N MET A 729 7.03 -37.93 6.39
CA MET A 729 7.65 -37.02 5.42
C MET A 729 8.91 -37.62 4.80
N ALA A 730 9.79 -38.24 5.60
CA ALA A 730 11.02 -38.87 5.12
C ALA A 730 10.76 -40.04 4.16
N GLU A 731 9.60 -40.69 4.27
CA GLU A 731 9.09 -41.69 3.33
C GLU A 731 8.74 -41.12 1.92
N ARG A 732 8.66 -39.80 1.75
CA ARG A 732 8.28 -39.11 0.49
C ARG A 732 9.20 -37.91 0.16
N PRO A 733 10.50 -38.13 -0.15
CA PRO A 733 11.43 -37.07 -0.55
C PRO A 733 11.10 -36.44 -1.92
N ASP A 734 10.14 -37.00 -2.65
CA ASP A 734 9.55 -36.44 -3.86
C ASP A 734 8.53 -35.32 -3.57
N PHE A 735 7.91 -35.31 -2.39
CA PHE A 735 7.05 -34.21 -1.93
C PHE A 735 7.70 -33.31 -0.89
N PHE A 736 8.50 -33.85 0.03
CA PHE A 736 9.09 -33.10 1.14
C PHE A 736 10.55 -32.76 0.90
N ASN A 737 11.03 -31.64 1.45
CA ASN A 737 12.45 -31.46 1.70
C ASN A 737 12.68 -31.28 3.21
N LEU A 738 13.49 -32.18 3.77
CA LEU A 738 13.92 -32.15 5.18
C LEU A 738 15.37 -31.63 5.32
N ASN A 739 16.03 -31.30 4.21
CA ASN A 739 17.35 -30.66 4.17
C ASN A 739 17.23 -29.13 4.12
N GLU A 740 18.32 -28.41 4.39
CA GLU A 740 18.34 -26.93 4.40
C GLU A 740 18.40 -26.27 3.00
N ASP A 741 18.61 -27.06 1.95
CA ASP A 741 18.65 -26.60 0.56
C ASP A 741 17.25 -26.34 -0.02
N GLN A 742 17.20 -25.86 -1.26
CA GLN A 742 15.96 -25.48 -1.94
C GLN A 742 15.71 -26.39 -3.14
N THR A 743 14.80 -27.34 -2.96
CA THR A 743 14.24 -28.19 -4.02
C THR A 743 12.90 -27.58 -4.45
N VAL A 744 12.73 -27.33 -5.75
CA VAL A 744 11.65 -26.47 -6.28
C VAL A 744 10.32 -27.21 -6.33
N GLY A 745 9.34 -26.76 -5.53
CA GLY A 745 8.02 -27.36 -5.37
C GLY A 745 7.89 -28.26 -4.13
N ASN A 746 9.01 -28.75 -3.58
CA ASN A 746 8.97 -29.57 -2.37
C ASN A 746 8.54 -28.75 -1.15
N TYR A 747 7.73 -29.39 -0.31
CA TYR A 747 7.22 -28.85 0.93
C TYR A 747 8.27 -28.97 2.04
N LYS A 748 8.64 -27.86 2.66
CA LYS A 748 9.47 -27.83 3.89
C LYS A 748 8.58 -27.72 5.13
N ASP A 749 8.98 -28.35 6.23
CA ASP A 749 8.41 -28.03 7.54
C ASP A 749 8.93 -26.65 8.00
N GLU A 750 8.01 -25.79 8.39
CA GLU A 750 8.28 -24.45 8.90
C GLU A 750 8.44 -24.42 10.43
N THR A 751 8.31 -25.60 11.05
CA THR A 751 8.27 -25.89 12.48
C THR A 751 9.37 -26.84 13.01
N PRO A 752 10.52 -27.05 12.34
CA PRO A 752 11.37 -28.21 12.54
C PRO A 752 11.73 -28.45 14.01
N GLY A 753 11.41 -29.65 14.50
CA GLY A 753 11.67 -30.11 15.87
C GLY A 753 10.73 -29.54 16.96
N ASN A 754 9.92 -28.53 16.66
CA ASN A 754 9.11 -27.78 17.62
C ASN A 754 7.63 -28.18 17.50
N THR A 755 6.98 -28.53 18.62
CA THR A 755 5.63 -29.13 18.58
C THR A 755 4.52 -28.08 18.70
N ILE A 756 3.51 -28.24 17.85
CA ILE A 756 2.41 -27.30 17.66
C ILE A 756 1.28 -27.57 18.67
N SER A 757 1.06 -26.69 19.66
CA SER A 757 0.17 -26.98 20.81
C SER A 757 -1.17 -26.24 20.83
N LEU A 758 -1.30 -25.04 20.22
CA LEU A 758 -2.58 -24.32 20.13
C LEU A 758 -2.58 -23.34 18.95
N PHE A 759 -3.69 -23.22 18.19
CA PHE A 759 -4.02 -21.95 17.52
C PHE A 759 -5.49 -21.59 17.43
N THR A 760 -5.67 -20.34 17.04
CA THR A 760 -6.92 -19.75 16.66
C THR A 760 -6.69 -18.90 15.40
N HIS A 761 -7.42 -19.17 14.32
CA HIS A 761 -7.60 -18.21 13.23
C HIS A 761 -8.98 -17.58 13.31
N ILE A 762 -9.11 -16.40 12.71
CA ILE A 762 -10.38 -15.66 12.64
C ILE A 762 -10.70 -15.37 11.17
N TRP A 763 -9.73 -14.84 10.42
CA TRP A 763 -9.88 -14.55 8.99
C TRP A 763 -8.62 -14.95 8.22
N ALA A 764 -8.72 -14.96 6.89
CA ALA A 764 -7.55 -15.06 6.03
C ALA A 764 -6.51 -13.97 6.40
N LYS A 765 -5.30 -14.40 6.74
CA LYS A 765 -4.16 -13.60 7.22
C LYS A 765 -4.33 -12.98 8.63
N LEU A 766 -5.25 -13.51 9.45
CA LEU A 766 -5.48 -13.13 10.86
C LEU A 766 -5.54 -14.36 11.76
N TYR A 767 -4.44 -14.66 12.45
CA TYR A 767 -4.28 -15.86 13.29
C TYR A 767 -3.28 -15.66 14.45
N TYR A 768 -3.35 -16.52 15.47
CA TYR A 768 -2.46 -16.58 16.64
C TYR A 768 -2.28 -18.02 17.16
N TYR A 769 -1.09 -18.39 17.61
CA TYR A 769 -0.73 -19.76 18.05
C TYR A 769 0.32 -19.83 19.18
N VAL A 770 0.51 -21.02 19.78
CA VAL A 770 1.55 -21.38 20.78
C VAL A 770 2.44 -22.57 20.35
N LEU A 771 3.72 -22.56 20.75
CA LEU A 771 4.66 -23.70 20.71
C LEU A 771 4.85 -24.36 22.09
N ALA A 772 5.07 -25.68 22.09
CA ALA A 772 5.69 -26.40 23.20
C ALA A 772 7.23 -26.49 22.98
N GLU A 773 8.02 -26.04 23.96
CA GLU A 773 9.48 -26.13 23.96
C GLU A 773 9.97 -27.30 24.82
N CYS A 774 10.95 -28.06 24.32
CA CYS A 774 11.58 -29.17 25.05
C CYS A 774 12.80 -28.71 25.87
N ASN A 775 12.64 -27.67 26.70
CA ASN A 775 13.71 -27.19 27.59
C ASN A 775 13.76 -28.06 28.86
N PRO A 776 14.95 -28.54 29.30
CA PRO A 776 15.10 -29.29 30.57
C PRO A 776 14.64 -28.50 31.81
N ASP A 777 14.64 -27.17 31.71
CA ASP A 777 14.45 -26.23 32.81
C ASP A 777 12.98 -25.82 33.01
N GLY A 778 12.06 -26.33 32.19
CA GLY A 778 10.60 -26.21 32.38
C GLY A 778 10.02 -24.80 32.28
N LYS A 779 10.68 -23.85 31.59
CA LYS A 779 10.21 -22.46 31.47
C LYS A 779 10.19 -21.93 30.02
N THR A 780 9.32 -20.92 29.86
CA THR A 780 8.90 -20.18 28.65
C THR A 780 8.13 -20.96 27.57
N THR A 781 6.94 -20.45 27.24
CA THR A 781 6.13 -20.82 26.06
C THR A 781 6.26 -19.73 25.00
N ASN A 782 6.43 -20.11 23.73
CA ASN A 782 6.69 -19.17 22.64
C ASN A 782 5.49 -19.07 21.68
N SER A 783 4.92 -17.86 21.52
CA SER A 783 3.72 -17.62 20.73
C SER A 783 3.92 -16.55 19.64
N LYS A 784 3.11 -16.58 18.56
CA LYS A 784 3.08 -15.50 17.56
C LYS A 784 1.66 -15.25 17.02
N HIS A 785 1.45 -14.07 16.45
CA HIS A 785 0.24 -13.68 15.72
C HIS A 785 0.54 -12.98 14.40
N LYS A 786 -0.44 -12.94 13.49
CA LYS A 786 -0.39 -12.26 12.19
C LYS A 786 -1.64 -11.38 11.99
N GLY A 787 -1.48 -10.25 11.30
CA GLY A 787 -2.58 -9.38 10.85
C GLY A 787 -2.53 -7.94 11.34
N ILE A 788 -2.18 -7.69 12.60
CA ILE A 788 -2.16 -6.35 13.22
C ILE A 788 -0.82 -6.10 13.93
N SER A 789 -0.46 -4.82 14.08
CA SER A 789 0.76 -4.36 14.74
C SER A 789 0.92 -4.92 16.16
N LYS A 790 1.98 -5.70 16.41
CA LYS A 790 2.29 -6.33 17.72
C LYS A 790 2.11 -5.38 18.90
N LYS A 791 2.68 -4.17 18.84
CA LYS A 791 2.50 -3.12 19.87
C LYS A 791 1.03 -2.86 20.20
N GLY A 792 0.21 -2.50 19.21
CA GLY A 792 -1.21 -2.20 19.41
C GLY A 792 -2.08 -3.41 19.77
N MET A 793 -1.62 -4.65 19.51
CA MET A 793 -2.27 -5.87 20.02
C MET A 793 -1.92 -6.13 21.49
N CYS A 794 -0.64 -6.03 21.86
CA CYS A 794 -0.19 -6.20 23.24
C CYS A 794 -0.73 -5.09 24.15
N GLU A 795 -0.68 -3.82 23.72
CA GLU A 795 -1.28 -2.69 24.44
C GLU A 795 -2.79 -2.92 24.67
N MET A 796 -3.52 -3.43 23.67
CA MET A 796 -4.95 -3.74 23.79
C MET A 796 -5.21 -4.93 24.72
N ALA A 797 -4.39 -5.98 24.69
CA ALA A 797 -4.50 -7.11 25.61
C ALA A 797 -4.25 -6.67 27.07
N THR A 798 -3.21 -5.87 27.31
CA THR A 798 -2.90 -5.30 28.63
C THR A 798 -3.98 -4.33 29.10
N ASP A 799 -4.40 -3.37 28.26
CA ASP A 799 -5.49 -2.40 28.53
C ASP A 799 -6.82 -3.11 28.86
N THR A 800 -7.04 -4.35 28.39
CA THR A 800 -8.28 -5.11 28.63
C THR A 800 -8.24 -5.89 29.96
N TYR A 801 -7.15 -6.62 30.24
CA TYR A 801 -7.13 -7.60 31.34
C TYR A 801 -6.37 -7.18 32.61
N PHE A 802 -5.57 -6.10 32.58
CA PHE A 802 -4.90 -5.58 33.76
C PHE A 802 -5.66 -4.51 34.59
N PRO A 803 -6.70 -3.79 34.10
CA PRO A 803 -7.43 -2.81 34.95
C PRO A 803 -8.03 -3.40 36.24
N SER A 804 -8.33 -4.70 36.25
CA SER A 804 -8.83 -5.45 37.42
C SER A 804 -7.79 -5.68 38.53
N LEU A 805 -6.51 -5.40 38.30
CA LEU A 805 -5.43 -5.49 39.30
C LEU A 805 -5.07 -4.13 39.93
N GLY A 806 -5.75 -3.05 39.54
CA GLY A 806 -5.47 -1.69 39.99
C GLY A 806 -5.90 -1.40 41.44
N GLY A 807 -5.13 -1.86 42.42
CA GLY A 807 -5.32 -1.44 43.82
C GLY A 807 -4.35 -1.98 44.86
N THR A 808 -3.89 -3.23 44.74
CA THR A 808 -3.21 -3.94 45.86
C THR A 808 -2.00 -4.78 45.43
N LEU A 809 -1.16 -4.26 44.53
CA LEU A 809 0.14 -4.85 44.16
C LEU A 809 1.24 -3.78 44.13
N LEU A 810 1.63 -3.35 45.33
CA LEU A 810 2.84 -2.55 45.56
C LEU A 810 3.83 -3.20 46.54
N ASP A 811 3.42 -4.22 47.31
CA ASP A 811 4.19 -4.76 48.43
C ASP A 811 4.47 -6.28 48.38
N ASP A 812 3.91 -7.03 47.42
CA ASP A 812 4.10 -8.49 47.29
C ASP A 812 4.56 -8.91 45.87
N PRO A 813 5.66 -9.67 45.73
CA PRO A 813 6.12 -10.20 44.44
C PRO A 813 5.31 -11.45 44.04
N VAL A 814 4.17 -11.24 43.38
CA VAL A 814 3.46 -12.33 42.70
C VAL A 814 4.36 -12.92 41.61
N ASP A 815 4.50 -14.24 41.62
CA ASP A 815 5.38 -15.01 40.74
C ASP A 815 4.94 -14.86 39.26
N GLU A 816 5.58 -13.94 38.53
CA GLU A 816 5.28 -13.62 37.12
C GLU A 816 5.33 -14.86 36.20
N ALA A 817 6.01 -15.91 36.63
CA ALA A 817 6.11 -17.20 35.96
C ALA A 817 4.77 -17.97 35.82
N LYS A 818 3.67 -17.50 36.42
CA LYS A 818 2.31 -18.07 36.26
C LYS A 818 1.35 -17.23 35.41
N ILE A 819 1.83 -16.22 34.69
CA ILE A 819 1.00 -15.39 33.81
C ILE A 819 0.58 -16.17 32.55
N PHE A 820 -0.72 -16.39 32.40
CA PHE A 820 -1.37 -16.93 31.20
C PHE A 820 -1.13 -16.01 29.99
N ASP A 821 -0.85 -16.55 28.78
CA ASP A 821 -0.64 -15.69 27.60
C ASP A 821 -1.94 -14.95 27.25
N LEU A 822 -1.95 -13.64 27.51
CA LEU A 822 -3.09 -12.76 27.29
C LEU A 822 -3.52 -12.72 25.81
N MET A 823 -2.60 -13.00 24.87
CA MET A 823 -2.95 -13.11 23.46
C MET A 823 -3.83 -14.33 23.19
N THR A 824 -3.62 -15.46 23.89
CA THR A 824 -4.55 -16.59 23.88
C THR A 824 -5.93 -16.13 24.33
N GLN A 825 -6.01 -15.43 25.47
CA GLN A 825 -7.31 -15.00 26.00
C GLN A 825 -8.02 -14.01 25.06
N VAL A 826 -7.31 -13.06 24.44
CA VAL A 826 -7.85 -12.16 23.40
C VAL A 826 -8.48 -12.95 22.24
N TYR A 827 -7.81 -13.99 21.72
CA TYR A 827 -8.33 -14.77 20.60
C TYR A 827 -9.49 -15.70 21.01
N LEU A 828 -9.41 -16.34 22.19
CA LEU A 828 -10.49 -17.17 22.72
C LEU A 828 -11.76 -16.34 23.04
N ASN A 829 -11.62 -15.17 23.67
CA ASN A 829 -12.75 -14.27 23.92
C ASN A 829 -13.39 -13.77 22.61
N CYS A 830 -12.58 -13.54 21.57
CA CYS A 830 -13.10 -13.10 20.26
C CYS A 830 -14.03 -14.16 19.65
N LEU A 831 -13.63 -15.43 19.62
CA LEU A 831 -14.46 -16.51 19.08
C LEU A 831 -15.58 -16.93 20.03
N PHE A 832 -15.23 -17.38 21.24
CA PHE A 832 -16.16 -18.04 22.16
C PHE A 832 -16.93 -17.07 23.04
N GLY A 833 -16.29 -15.98 23.47
CA GLY A 833 -16.97 -14.84 24.12
C GLY A 833 -17.76 -13.96 23.15
N LYS A 834 -17.61 -14.19 21.83
CA LYS A 834 -18.15 -13.36 20.73
C LYS A 834 -17.70 -11.89 20.80
N GLU A 835 -16.58 -11.60 21.46
CA GLU A 835 -16.13 -10.22 21.74
C GLU A 835 -15.49 -9.53 20.50
N VAL A 836 -15.56 -8.20 20.46
CA VAL A 836 -15.02 -7.39 19.36
C VAL A 836 -13.95 -6.43 19.89
N PHE A 837 -12.68 -6.79 19.64
CA PHE A 837 -11.54 -6.02 20.11
C PHE A 837 -11.22 -4.85 19.19
N TYR A 838 -10.75 -3.74 19.77
CA TYR A 838 -10.33 -2.54 19.05
C TYR A 838 -8.89 -2.18 19.41
N ALA A 839 -8.02 -2.08 18.40
CA ALA A 839 -6.62 -1.75 18.59
C ALA A 839 -6.33 -0.31 18.14
N LYS A 840 -5.55 0.42 18.95
CA LYS A 840 -4.95 1.70 18.56
C LYS A 840 -3.79 1.39 17.60
N ASN A 841 -3.78 2.02 16.44
CA ASN A 841 -2.72 1.89 15.44
C ASN A 841 -2.22 3.30 15.10
N VAL A 842 -1.03 3.64 15.61
CA VAL A 842 -0.35 4.91 15.38
C VAL A 842 0.65 4.73 14.23
N GLY A 843 0.54 5.56 13.19
CA GLY A 843 1.46 5.52 12.07
C GLY A 843 1.58 6.86 11.35
N ILE A 844 2.69 7.04 10.63
CA ILE A 844 2.89 8.21 9.78
C ILE A 844 1.94 8.11 8.57
N ARG A 845 1.23 9.20 8.27
CA ARG A 845 0.39 9.33 7.07
C ARG A 845 0.69 10.63 6.36
N SER A 846 0.96 10.55 5.06
CA SER A 846 0.91 11.70 4.17
C SER A 846 -0.54 12.00 3.80
N LYS A 847 -0.95 13.26 3.94
CA LYS A 847 -2.15 13.79 3.27
C LYS A 847 -1.82 15.18 2.75
N ASP A 848 -2.10 15.44 1.47
CA ASP A 848 -1.84 16.74 0.83
C ASP A 848 -0.36 17.18 0.99
N HIS A 849 0.56 16.19 0.96
CA HIS A 849 2.01 16.28 1.22
C HIS A 849 2.42 16.62 2.66
N ILE A 850 1.48 17.00 3.52
CA ILE A 850 1.73 17.11 4.96
C ILE A 850 1.86 15.70 5.54
N LEU A 851 3.09 15.32 5.91
CA LEU A 851 3.35 14.15 6.74
C LEU A 851 2.85 14.41 8.17
N SER A 852 2.28 13.39 8.79
CA SER A 852 1.70 13.53 10.12
C SER A 852 1.61 12.21 10.86
N LEU A 853 1.83 12.27 12.18
CA LEU A 853 1.60 11.14 13.07
C LEU A 853 0.10 11.04 13.35
N VAL A 854 -0.52 9.94 12.92
CA VAL A 854 -1.97 9.73 13.02
C VAL A 854 -2.24 8.44 13.80
N GLU A 855 -2.89 8.60 14.94
CA GLU A 855 -3.54 7.54 15.70
C GLU A 855 -4.88 7.20 15.03
N THR A 856 -5.09 5.92 14.74
CA THR A 856 -6.41 5.40 14.34
C THR A 856 -6.78 4.18 15.15
N GLU A 857 -7.96 4.23 15.75
CA GLU A 857 -8.62 3.08 16.34
C GLU A 857 -9.30 2.26 15.24
N LYS A 858 -9.10 0.94 15.27
CA LYS A 858 -9.65 0.01 14.26
C LYS A 858 -10.26 -1.20 14.97
N LYS A 859 -11.38 -1.71 14.46
CA LYS A 859 -11.87 -3.06 14.78
C LYS A 859 -10.74 -4.04 14.43
N ALA A 860 -10.23 -4.74 15.43
CA ALA A 860 -9.00 -5.50 15.36
C ALA A 860 -9.28 -6.99 15.16
N LEU A 861 -10.04 -7.57 16.08
CA LEU A 861 -10.57 -8.93 15.98
C LEU A 861 -12.10 -8.88 15.99
N CYS A 862 -12.75 -9.81 15.30
CA CYS A 862 -14.20 -9.91 15.20
C CYS A 862 -14.59 -11.33 14.74
N PRO A 863 -15.51 -12.04 15.40
CA PRO A 863 -15.86 -13.44 15.07
C PRO A 863 -16.64 -13.64 13.77
N ILE A 864 -17.00 -12.56 13.06
CA ILE A 864 -17.83 -12.62 11.84
C ILE A 864 -16.95 -12.99 10.64
N ASP A 865 -16.70 -14.28 10.40
CA ASP A 865 -16.20 -14.73 9.09
C ASP A 865 -17.35 -14.92 8.09
N THR A 866 -17.14 -14.41 6.88
CA THR A 866 -18.12 -14.40 5.78
C THR A 866 -17.62 -15.16 4.55
N LYS A 867 -16.61 -16.03 4.72
CA LYS A 867 -16.17 -16.97 3.68
C LYS A 867 -16.81 -18.35 3.82
N HIS A 868 -17.21 -18.74 5.02
CA HIS A 868 -17.73 -20.09 5.30
C HIS A 868 -19.12 -20.06 5.96
N TRP A 869 -19.80 -21.20 5.92
CA TRP A 869 -20.99 -21.46 6.71
C TRP A 869 -20.57 -22.03 8.06
N ILE A 870 -20.46 -21.18 9.09
CA ILE A 870 -20.18 -21.60 10.48
C ILE A 870 -21.46 -22.19 11.09
N LEU A 871 -21.37 -23.37 11.70
CA LEU A 871 -22.48 -24.01 12.42
C LEU A 871 -22.80 -23.27 13.75
N LEU A 872 -23.84 -23.71 14.46
CA LEU A 872 -24.26 -23.11 15.73
C LEU A 872 -23.26 -23.36 16.88
N ASP A 873 -22.31 -24.29 16.73
CA ASP A 873 -21.21 -24.50 17.68
C ASP A 873 -20.13 -23.39 17.61
N GLY A 874 -20.12 -22.58 16.55
CA GLY A 874 -19.11 -21.53 16.33
C GLY A 874 -17.72 -22.03 15.93
N ILE A 875 -17.55 -23.34 15.70
CA ILE A 875 -16.26 -24.00 15.41
C ILE A 875 -16.32 -24.71 14.06
N THR A 876 -17.31 -25.59 13.89
CA THR A 876 -17.43 -26.39 12.67
C THR A 876 -17.86 -25.49 11.52
N THR A 877 -17.19 -25.62 10.38
CA THR A 877 -17.56 -24.87 9.17
C THR A 877 -17.86 -25.81 8.00
N LEU A 878 -18.69 -25.33 7.07
CA LEU A 878 -18.92 -25.95 5.77
C LEU A 878 -18.73 -24.91 4.66
N PRO A 879 -18.34 -25.33 3.45
CA PRO A 879 -18.39 -24.48 2.28
C PRO A 879 -19.81 -23.96 2.02
N TYR A 880 -19.93 -22.74 1.49
CA TYR A 880 -21.21 -22.34 0.92
C TYR A 880 -21.60 -23.28 -0.22
N ARG A 881 -22.92 -23.49 -0.39
CA ARG A 881 -23.52 -24.42 -1.36
C ARG A 881 -23.25 -25.93 -1.14
N HIS A 882 -22.57 -26.32 -0.06
CA HIS A 882 -22.55 -27.70 0.41
C HIS A 882 -23.98 -28.27 0.58
N TRP A 883 -24.27 -29.49 0.12
CA TRP A 883 -25.63 -30.06 0.09
C TRP A 883 -26.32 -30.12 1.45
N ARG A 884 -25.57 -30.38 2.53
CA ARG A 884 -26.07 -30.31 3.92
C ARG A 884 -26.69 -28.94 4.25
N ASN A 885 -26.09 -27.85 3.77
CA ASN A 885 -26.62 -26.48 3.92
C ASN A 885 -27.91 -26.25 3.11
N MET A 886 -28.19 -27.10 2.11
CA MET A 886 -29.40 -27.04 1.29
C MET A 886 -30.55 -27.83 1.94
N ILE A 887 -30.27 -29.04 2.45
CA ILE A 887 -31.21 -29.79 3.32
C ILE A 887 -31.60 -28.94 4.53
N TYR A 888 -30.61 -28.33 5.19
CA TYR A 888 -30.80 -27.40 6.29
C TYR A 888 -31.78 -26.26 5.96
N LYS A 889 -31.50 -25.52 4.87
CA LYS A 889 -32.35 -24.40 4.43
C LYS A 889 -33.75 -24.83 4.00
N ASN A 890 -33.97 -26.11 3.69
CA ASN A 890 -35.30 -26.64 3.42
C ASN A 890 -36.03 -27.02 4.72
N MET A 891 -35.39 -27.73 5.64
CA MET A 891 -35.94 -28.00 6.98
C MET A 891 -36.39 -26.73 7.71
N VAL A 892 -35.64 -25.63 7.61
CA VAL A 892 -36.02 -24.33 8.19
C VAL A 892 -37.22 -23.68 7.49
N LYS A 893 -37.40 -23.86 6.17
CA LYS A 893 -38.64 -23.41 5.46
C LYS A 893 -39.84 -24.27 5.87
N ASP A 894 -39.62 -25.55 6.09
CA ASP A 894 -40.61 -26.52 6.57
C ASP A 894 -40.97 -26.29 8.06
N GLY A 895 -40.41 -25.26 8.70
CA GLY A 895 -40.74 -24.82 10.07
C GLY A 895 -39.90 -25.44 11.18
N ILE A 896 -38.89 -26.26 10.85
CA ILE A 896 -38.05 -26.93 11.86
C ILE A 896 -37.08 -25.90 12.49
N PRO A 897 -36.96 -25.85 13.84
CA PRO A 897 -36.04 -24.93 14.52
C PRO A 897 -34.58 -25.08 14.10
N HIS A 898 -33.84 -23.98 14.09
CA HIS A 898 -32.46 -23.91 13.57
C HIS A 898 -31.51 -24.98 14.15
N GLU A 899 -31.53 -25.24 15.47
CA GLU A 899 -30.70 -26.29 16.08
C GLU A 899 -31.06 -27.70 15.61
N GLU A 900 -32.35 -27.99 15.48
CA GLU A 900 -32.83 -29.32 15.11
C GLU A 900 -32.59 -29.59 13.62
N ALA A 901 -32.82 -28.58 12.77
CA ALA A 901 -32.49 -28.63 11.36
C ALA A 901 -30.98 -28.89 11.13
N GLU A 902 -30.09 -28.31 11.95
CA GLU A 902 -28.64 -28.52 11.84
C GLU A 902 -28.25 -29.94 12.29
N LYS A 903 -28.70 -30.35 13.49
CA LYS A 903 -28.44 -31.70 14.02
C LYS A 903 -28.98 -32.80 13.10
N ARG A 904 -30.08 -32.57 12.38
CA ARG A 904 -30.63 -33.46 11.34
C ARG A 904 -29.80 -33.40 10.05
N ALA A 905 -29.43 -32.22 9.54
CA ALA A 905 -28.67 -32.07 8.30
C ALA A 905 -27.23 -32.62 8.37
N MET A 906 -26.56 -32.53 9.53
CA MET A 906 -25.23 -33.12 9.73
C MET A 906 -25.27 -34.65 9.88
N ARG A 907 -26.41 -35.23 10.30
CA ARG A 907 -26.63 -36.68 10.37
C ARG A 907 -27.21 -37.29 9.10
N ALA A 908 -27.73 -36.47 8.18
CA ALA A 908 -28.31 -36.93 6.93
C ALA A 908 -27.28 -37.70 6.08
N LYS A 909 -27.76 -38.70 5.34
CA LYS A 909 -27.02 -39.34 4.24
C LYS A 909 -27.53 -38.81 2.91
N LEU A 910 -26.65 -38.63 1.94
CA LEU A 910 -27.01 -38.16 0.60
C LEU A 910 -27.75 -39.27 -0.18
N PRO A 911 -29.04 -39.08 -0.55
CA PRO A 911 -29.80 -40.10 -1.27
C PRO A 911 -29.21 -40.38 -2.65
N GLU A 912 -29.18 -41.64 -3.09
CA GLU A 912 -28.56 -42.08 -4.36
C GLU A 912 -29.01 -41.26 -5.57
N LYS A 913 -30.32 -40.95 -5.67
CA LYS A 913 -30.91 -40.14 -6.74
C LYS A 913 -30.29 -38.74 -6.89
N TYR A 914 -29.62 -38.21 -5.86
CA TYR A 914 -29.00 -36.90 -5.86
C TYR A 914 -27.45 -36.94 -5.94
N GLN A 915 -26.82 -38.12 -5.90
CA GLN A 915 -25.36 -38.23 -5.81
C GLN A 915 -24.61 -37.65 -7.02
N ASN A 916 -25.18 -37.81 -8.22
CA ASN A 916 -24.60 -37.36 -9.49
C ASN A 916 -25.20 -36.05 -10.01
N GLU A 917 -26.03 -35.36 -9.21
CA GLU A 917 -26.67 -34.10 -9.59
C GLU A 917 -26.01 -32.90 -8.89
N TYR A 918 -26.18 -31.72 -9.50
CA TYR A 918 -26.25 -30.46 -8.77
C TYR A 918 -27.60 -29.78 -9.07
N VAL A 919 -28.53 -29.86 -8.12
CA VAL A 919 -29.85 -29.22 -8.19
C VAL A 919 -29.97 -28.09 -7.18
N SER A 920 -30.71 -27.02 -7.48
CA SER A 920 -30.88 -25.90 -6.55
C SER A 920 -31.67 -26.23 -5.26
N HIS A 921 -32.18 -27.46 -5.14
CA HIS A 921 -33.06 -27.91 -4.06
C HIS A 921 -33.00 -29.43 -3.88
N ILE A 922 -32.83 -29.90 -2.63
CA ILE A 922 -32.87 -31.34 -2.26
C ILE A 922 -34.16 -31.60 -1.46
N SER A 923 -34.94 -32.63 -1.83
CA SER A 923 -36.22 -32.94 -1.16
C SER A 923 -36.02 -33.37 0.29
N SER A 924 -36.61 -32.65 1.24
CA SER A 924 -36.81 -33.11 2.62
C SER A 924 -37.82 -34.28 2.63
N SER A 925 -37.33 -35.51 2.74
CA SER A 925 -38.17 -36.71 2.91
C SER A 925 -37.38 -37.78 3.70
N PRO A 926 -38.02 -38.54 4.60
CA PRO A 926 -37.31 -39.20 5.69
C PRO A 926 -36.87 -40.65 5.43
N THR A 927 -35.74 -41.00 6.03
CA THR A 927 -35.38 -42.33 6.55
C THR A 927 -34.66 -42.12 7.87
#